data_AF-A0A815G0C6-F1
#
_entry.id   AF-A0A815G0C6-F1
#
_cell.length_a   1.000
_cell.length_b   1.000
_cell.length_c   1.000
_cell.angle_alpha   90.00
_cell.angle_beta   90.00
_cell.angle_gamma   90.00
#
_symmetry.space_group_name_H-M   'P 1'
#
loop_
_entity.id
_entity.type
_entity.pdbx_description
1 polymer ?
#
loop_
_entity_poly.entity_id
_entity_poly.type
_entity_poly.pdbx_seq_one_letter_code
_entity_poly.pdbx_strand_id
1 'polypeptide(L)'
;MVRTLKNICRKPFFLRILALNSPEWFSILLGSITSLIYGAVTPAYALILALVFGLFSQDAETAERNARNYSIIVFFVGLAGGLCQFISSYAFTRSGEALTVRMRVMSFATLLRQEMSWYDEEENQQNILVTRLSKDAAALKGMTGVTIGAFLNAVGTLVAGLAISFAAGWKLTLVLLCFTPLIVITGYMLGQKLSKAGQKKAFSTHAELGSMYATESLKNIRTVTSLGLQDHFIRLYKQAYNKEFRLSLWQSQRIVVGNALANTLMFFIQLAAFGYGARLVIDREMTYIGVFQVFAVITYATIAFGRSASMVPNYSRAKEASIRIMNLNARQSRIDPDNENEGEILERVRGVLEFRDVSLKYPSRKESRVLRHLSFTCNKGEATGIVGPSGSGKSTCIALLERFYDPQRGKVLLDGHDLRTINVKWLRSIIGLVQQEPVLFNISIRDNIAYGDTTREFTDAEIYEAARQADIHDTIIGLAQGYDTMCGSSSQVKLAGGQKQRIAIARLLIRNPKIVLFDEATSALNAAVEEIDNVRLQHANKIIDLLIVNGHANSAHIAKLKDILNEYYLYLLETIETRLQSLITSWVLQKFLYDYEIGHDQQSVQKLLCKHQQFETELVLLVRNIQRIQQDVKRLNGHYAGAEETEIKQKEI
;
A
#
# COMPACT_ATOMS: atom_id res chain seq x y z
N MET A 1 15.56 -16.33 -1.03
CA MET A 1 15.25 -14.89 -1.25
C MET A 1 15.51 -14.03 0.00
N VAL A 2 14.94 -14.36 1.16
CA VAL A 2 15.11 -13.58 2.42
C VAL A 2 16.56 -13.53 2.93
N ARG A 3 17.31 -14.65 2.87
CA ARG A 3 18.75 -14.68 3.22
C ARG A 3 19.60 -13.78 2.29
N THR A 4 19.23 -13.68 1.02
CA THR A 4 19.90 -12.84 0.02
C THR A 4 19.67 -11.35 0.30
N LEU A 5 18.47 -10.98 0.75
CA LEU A 5 18.12 -9.60 1.14
C LEU A 5 18.90 -9.10 2.36
N LYS A 6 19.14 -9.96 3.36
CA LYS A 6 19.88 -9.61 4.59
C LYS A 6 21.33 -9.18 4.30
N ASN A 7 22.00 -9.85 3.35
CA ASN A 7 23.34 -9.49 2.90
C ASN A 7 23.36 -8.22 2.02
N ILE A 8 22.30 -7.99 1.24
CA ILE A 8 22.15 -6.78 0.42
C ILE A 8 21.93 -5.56 1.32
N CYS A 9 21.20 -5.70 2.44
CA CYS A 9 20.94 -4.64 3.40
C CYS A 9 22.16 -4.10 4.17
N ARG A 10 23.37 -4.66 4.01
CA ARG A 10 24.61 -4.09 4.59
C ARG A 10 25.36 -3.13 3.65
N LYS A 11 25.05 -3.14 2.35
CA LYS A 11 25.77 -2.30 1.36
C LYS A 11 25.30 -0.84 1.39
N PRO A 12 26.08 0.13 0.88
CA PRO A 12 25.61 1.48 0.60
C PRO A 12 24.37 1.47 -0.30
N PHE A 13 23.46 2.43 -0.14
CA PHE A 13 22.16 2.47 -0.81
C PHE A 13 22.21 2.18 -2.32
N PHE A 14 23.13 2.83 -3.02
CA PHE A 14 23.34 2.65 -4.46
C PHE A 14 23.79 1.23 -4.84
N LEU A 15 24.70 0.64 -4.05
CA LEU A 15 25.18 -0.72 -4.23
C LEU A 15 24.10 -1.78 -3.96
N ARG A 16 23.07 -1.46 -3.16
CA ARG A 16 21.91 -2.36 -2.96
C ARG A 16 21.06 -2.45 -4.22
N ILE A 17 20.77 -1.31 -4.85
CA ILE A 17 19.98 -1.24 -6.08
C ILE A 17 20.72 -1.93 -7.23
N LEU A 18 22.03 -1.70 -7.35
CA LEU A 18 22.85 -2.43 -8.33
C LEU A 18 22.90 -3.94 -8.07
N ALA A 19 22.94 -4.38 -6.80
CA ALA A 19 22.89 -5.80 -6.48
C ALA A 19 21.56 -6.45 -6.89
N LEU A 20 20.44 -5.72 -6.77
CA LEU A 20 19.13 -6.18 -7.25
C LEU A 20 19.04 -6.27 -8.78
N ASN A 21 19.92 -5.57 -9.49
CA ASN A 21 20.06 -5.57 -10.95
C ASN A 21 21.21 -6.47 -11.44
N SER A 22 21.72 -7.35 -10.57
CA SER A 22 22.83 -8.26 -10.90
C SER A 22 22.54 -9.28 -12.01
N PRO A 23 21.31 -9.79 -12.22
CA PRO A 23 21.03 -10.68 -13.35
C PRO A 23 21.25 -10.02 -14.71
N GLU A 24 21.10 -8.69 -14.79
CA GLU A 24 21.27 -7.88 -16.00
C GLU A 24 22.67 -7.24 -16.10
N TRP A 25 23.68 -7.75 -15.38
CA TRP A 25 25.02 -7.16 -15.32
C TRP A 25 25.67 -6.98 -16.69
N PHE A 26 25.46 -7.93 -17.63
CA PHE A 26 26.00 -7.87 -18.98
C PHE A 26 25.42 -6.67 -19.76
N SER A 27 24.11 -6.44 -19.68
CA SER A 27 23.46 -5.29 -20.30
C SER A 27 23.95 -3.98 -19.71
N ILE A 28 24.16 -3.92 -18.39
CA ILE A 28 24.70 -2.73 -17.74
C ILE A 28 26.13 -2.47 -18.21
N LEU A 29 26.98 -3.50 -18.25
CA LEU A 29 28.38 -3.39 -18.69
C LEU A 29 28.47 -2.92 -20.15
N LEU A 30 27.72 -3.58 -21.04
CA LEU A 30 27.66 -3.23 -22.46
C LEU A 30 27.14 -1.80 -22.66
N GLY A 31 26.09 -1.42 -21.93
CA GLY A 31 25.55 -0.05 -21.93
C GLY A 31 26.55 0.97 -21.41
N SER A 32 27.30 0.64 -20.36
CA SER A 32 28.33 1.51 -19.79
C SER A 32 29.47 1.78 -20.77
N ILE A 33 30.00 0.74 -21.43
CA ILE A 33 31.08 0.86 -22.41
C ILE A 33 30.61 1.69 -23.61
N THR A 34 29.44 1.36 -24.17
CA THR A 34 28.90 2.06 -25.34
C THR A 34 28.52 3.51 -25.03
N SER A 35 28.05 3.81 -23.80
CA SER A 35 27.78 5.19 -23.39
C SER A 35 29.04 6.04 -23.24
N LEU A 36 30.13 5.45 -22.73
CA LEU A 36 31.43 6.12 -22.65
C LEU A 36 31.97 6.42 -24.05
N ILE A 37 31.90 5.44 -24.97
CA ILE A 37 32.32 5.61 -26.38
C ILE A 37 31.47 6.69 -27.05
N TYR A 38 30.15 6.65 -26.87
CA TYR A 38 29.25 7.68 -27.39
C TYR A 38 29.56 9.07 -26.83
N GLY A 39 30.02 9.17 -25.58
CA GLY A 39 30.52 10.43 -25.00
C GLY A 39 31.70 11.02 -25.78
N ALA A 40 32.60 10.17 -26.28
CA ALA A 40 33.75 10.61 -27.09
C ALA A 40 33.39 11.00 -28.54
N VAL A 41 32.21 10.62 -29.04
CA VAL A 41 31.76 10.96 -30.41
C VAL A 41 31.56 12.47 -30.56
N THR A 42 31.03 13.15 -29.54
CA THR A 42 30.75 14.60 -29.64
C THR A 42 32.05 15.42 -29.73
N PRO A 43 33.07 15.19 -28.88
CA PRO A 43 34.38 15.82 -29.05
C PRO A 43 35.10 15.43 -30.36
N ALA A 44 34.96 14.19 -30.82
CA ALA A 44 35.51 13.76 -32.10
C ALA A 44 34.88 14.53 -33.28
N TYR A 45 33.56 14.71 -33.26
CA TYR A 45 32.85 15.53 -34.24
C TYR A 45 33.32 16.99 -34.20
N ALA A 46 33.49 17.57 -33.01
CA ALA A 46 34.01 18.92 -32.85
C ALA A 46 35.42 19.11 -33.44
N LEU A 47 36.29 18.11 -33.27
CA LEU A 47 37.63 18.10 -33.87
C LEU A 47 37.56 18.09 -35.39
N ILE A 48 36.71 17.23 -35.98
CA ILE A 48 36.58 17.16 -37.44
C ILE A 48 35.97 18.45 -38.00
N LEU A 49 34.97 19.02 -37.33
CA LEU A 49 34.37 20.30 -37.73
C LEU A 49 35.40 21.43 -37.79
N ALA A 50 36.31 21.48 -36.82
CA ALA A 50 37.38 22.47 -36.83
C ALA A 50 38.40 22.22 -37.96
N LEU A 51 38.70 20.96 -38.30
CA LEU A 51 39.53 20.62 -39.46
C LEU A 51 38.87 21.03 -40.78
N VAL A 52 37.53 20.94 -40.88
CA VAL A 52 36.77 21.43 -42.04
C VAL A 52 36.91 22.94 -42.19
N PHE A 53 36.89 23.72 -41.10
CA PHE A 53 37.21 25.16 -41.16
C PHE A 53 38.67 25.42 -41.59
N GLY A 54 39.57 24.46 -41.36
CA GLY A 54 40.93 24.46 -41.89
C GLY A 54 41.02 24.44 -43.42
N LEU A 55 40.07 23.78 -44.09
CA LEU A 55 40.09 23.56 -45.53
C LEU A 55 39.95 24.84 -46.34
N PHE A 56 39.22 25.83 -45.83
CA PHE A 56 39.01 27.11 -46.52
C PHE A 56 40.28 27.97 -46.64
N SER A 57 41.38 27.56 -45.99
CA SER A 57 42.69 28.21 -46.12
C SER A 57 43.65 27.51 -47.10
N GLN A 58 43.24 26.37 -47.68
CA GLN A 58 44.08 25.53 -48.55
C GLN A 58 43.76 25.74 -50.04
N ASP A 59 44.70 25.36 -50.90
CA ASP A 59 44.49 25.32 -52.36
C ASP A 59 43.33 24.38 -52.74
N ALA A 60 42.58 24.74 -53.77
CA ALA A 60 41.31 24.10 -54.15
C ALA A 60 41.40 22.57 -54.31
N GLU A 61 42.47 22.08 -54.96
CA GLU A 61 42.66 20.64 -55.23
C GLU A 61 42.97 19.84 -53.95
N THR A 62 43.74 20.43 -53.03
CA THR A 62 44.07 19.83 -51.73
C THR A 62 42.87 19.88 -50.79
N ALA A 63 42.12 20.98 -50.83
CA ALA A 63 40.90 21.18 -50.07
C ALA A 63 39.82 20.14 -50.45
N GLU A 64 39.63 19.86 -51.75
CA GLU A 64 38.65 18.87 -52.22
C GLU A 64 39.00 17.45 -51.76
N ARG A 65 40.28 17.06 -51.84
CA ARG A 65 40.75 15.74 -51.38
C ARG A 65 40.55 15.57 -49.87
N ASN A 66 40.91 16.57 -49.08
CA ASN A 66 40.76 16.53 -47.62
C ASN A 66 39.29 16.62 -47.19
N ALA A 67 38.46 17.41 -47.89
CA ALA A 67 37.02 17.48 -47.67
C ALA A 67 36.35 16.11 -47.85
N ARG A 68 36.72 15.36 -48.90
CA ARG A 68 36.22 14.01 -49.14
C ARG A 68 36.61 13.05 -48.00
N ASN A 69 37.87 13.09 -47.58
CA ASN A 69 38.36 12.26 -46.47
C ASN A 69 37.64 12.58 -45.15
N TYR A 70 37.50 13.86 -44.80
CA TYR A 70 36.81 14.27 -43.57
C TYR A 70 35.32 13.92 -43.62
N SER A 71 34.66 14.08 -44.77
CA SER A 71 33.25 13.70 -44.94
C SER A 71 33.03 12.19 -44.70
N ILE A 72 33.92 11.35 -45.22
CA ILE A 72 33.90 9.89 -44.97
C ILE A 72 34.09 9.59 -43.48
N ILE A 73 35.05 10.24 -42.82
CA ILE A 73 35.28 10.06 -41.38
C ILE A 73 34.06 10.49 -40.56
N VAL A 74 33.45 11.64 -40.86
CA VAL A 74 32.22 12.10 -40.18
C VAL A 74 31.09 11.08 -40.36
N PHE A 75 30.92 10.54 -41.56
CA PHE A 75 29.90 9.52 -41.82
C PHE A 75 30.09 8.27 -40.94
N PHE A 76 31.30 7.71 -40.89
CA PHE A 76 31.58 6.53 -40.07
C PHE A 76 31.54 6.81 -38.56
N VAL A 77 32.00 7.98 -38.11
CA VAL A 77 31.88 8.41 -36.71
C VAL A 77 30.41 8.60 -36.31
N GLY A 78 29.60 9.18 -37.20
CA GLY A 78 28.16 9.32 -37.00
C GLY A 78 27.44 7.97 -36.93
N LEU A 79 27.76 7.04 -37.84
CA LEU A 79 27.21 5.69 -37.84
C LEU A 79 27.59 4.91 -36.57
N ALA A 80 28.88 4.92 -36.21
CA ALA A 80 29.36 4.28 -34.98
C ALA A 80 28.72 4.91 -33.73
N GLY A 81 28.58 6.24 -33.70
CA GLY A 81 27.91 6.95 -32.62
C GLY A 81 26.43 6.61 -32.50
N GLY A 82 25.72 6.53 -33.63
CA GLY A 82 24.32 6.10 -33.68
C GLY A 82 24.14 4.68 -33.15
N LEU A 83 25.00 3.75 -33.57
CA LEU A 83 25.01 2.36 -33.08
C LEU A 83 25.30 2.29 -31.57
N CYS A 84 26.30 3.02 -31.08
CA CYS A 84 26.62 3.08 -29.65
C CYS A 84 25.46 3.64 -28.83
N GLN A 85 24.82 4.71 -29.30
CA GLN A 85 23.67 5.30 -28.62
C GLN A 85 22.47 4.36 -28.60
N PHE A 86 22.22 3.63 -29.70
CA PHE A 86 21.18 2.63 -29.78
C PHE A 86 21.43 1.48 -28.79
N ILE A 87 22.62 0.88 -28.80
CA ILE A 87 22.98 -0.23 -27.90
C ILE A 87 22.91 0.21 -26.44
N SER A 88 23.47 1.38 -26.11
CA SER A 88 23.41 1.96 -24.77
C SER A 88 21.97 2.15 -24.31
N SER A 89 21.15 2.81 -25.13
CA SER A 89 19.75 3.09 -24.81
C SER A 89 18.94 1.80 -24.63
N TYR A 90 19.11 0.83 -25.52
CA TYR A 90 18.44 -0.46 -25.46
C TYR A 90 18.83 -1.24 -24.20
N ALA A 91 20.14 -1.38 -23.94
CA ALA A 91 20.66 -2.15 -22.82
C ALA A 91 20.24 -1.57 -21.46
N PHE A 92 20.32 -0.23 -21.31
CA PHE A 92 19.88 0.45 -20.10
C PHE A 92 18.37 0.44 -19.91
N THR A 93 17.58 0.58 -20.97
CA THR A 93 16.12 0.51 -20.89
C THR A 93 15.66 -0.89 -20.50
N ARG A 94 16.21 -1.94 -21.15
CA ARG A 94 15.90 -3.33 -20.81
C ARG A 94 16.22 -3.66 -19.35
N SER A 95 17.40 -3.24 -18.88
CA SER A 95 17.80 -3.42 -17.48
C SER A 95 16.88 -2.67 -16.51
N GLY A 96 16.48 -1.43 -16.84
CA GLY A 96 15.53 -0.66 -16.05
C GLY A 96 14.14 -1.30 -15.96
N GLU A 97 13.61 -1.81 -17.07
CA GLU A 97 12.31 -2.51 -17.10
C GLU A 97 12.34 -3.82 -16.30
N ALA A 98 13.40 -4.63 -16.48
CA ALA A 98 13.56 -5.89 -15.75
C ALA A 98 13.60 -5.66 -14.23
N LEU A 99 14.32 -4.62 -13.79
CA LEU A 99 14.36 -4.22 -12.38
C LEU A 99 12.96 -3.76 -11.89
N THR A 100 12.23 -2.96 -12.67
CA THR A 100 10.88 -2.53 -12.28
C THR A 100 9.93 -3.72 -12.09
N VAL A 101 9.95 -4.70 -13.00
CA VAL A 101 9.13 -5.93 -12.86
C VAL A 101 9.50 -6.69 -11.60
N ARG A 102 10.81 -6.94 -11.38
CA ARG A 102 11.30 -7.65 -10.18
C ARG A 102 10.89 -6.95 -8.89
N MET A 103 10.99 -5.62 -8.86
CA MET A 103 10.62 -4.81 -7.71
C MET A 103 9.11 -4.82 -7.48
N ARG A 104 8.28 -4.79 -8.53
CA ARG A 104 6.82 -4.94 -8.38
C ARG A 104 6.45 -6.30 -7.82
N VAL A 105 6.98 -7.39 -8.37
CA VAL A 105 6.67 -8.75 -7.89
C VAL A 105 7.13 -8.93 -6.44
N MET A 106 8.35 -8.51 -6.11
CA MET A 106 8.86 -8.58 -4.74
C MET A 106 8.02 -7.75 -3.76
N SER A 107 7.67 -6.52 -4.14
CA SER A 107 6.87 -5.65 -3.28
C SER A 107 5.46 -6.18 -3.11
N PHE A 108 4.85 -6.69 -4.16
CA PHE A 108 3.52 -7.31 -4.10
C PHE A 108 3.53 -8.55 -3.19
N ALA A 109 4.53 -9.43 -3.33
CA ALA A 109 4.71 -10.56 -2.43
C ALA A 109 4.90 -10.12 -0.98
N THR A 110 5.71 -9.09 -0.73
CA THR A 110 5.88 -8.55 0.63
C THR A 110 4.59 -7.94 1.18
N LEU A 111 3.79 -7.26 0.35
CA LEU A 111 2.48 -6.73 0.77
C LEU A 111 1.56 -7.85 1.24
N LEU A 112 1.39 -8.90 0.44
CA LEU A 112 0.52 -10.04 0.78
C LEU A 112 0.94 -10.78 2.07
N ARG A 113 2.22 -10.66 2.46
CA ARG A 113 2.79 -11.27 3.66
C ARG A 113 2.63 -10.44 4.94
N GLN A 114 2.19 -9.17 4.84
CA GLN A 114 2.04 -8.30 6.01
C GLN A 114 0.83 -8.70 6.87
N GLU A 115 0.94 -8.47 8.18
CA GLU A 115 -0.14 -8.74 9.12
C GLU A 115 -1.27 -7.70 9.03
N MET A 116 -2.48 -8.08 9.46
CA MET A 116 -3.66 -7.21 9.34
C MET A 116 -3.51 -5.90 10.12
N SER A 117 -2.82 -5.91 11.27
CA SER A 117 -2.56 -4.67 12.03
C SER A 117 -1.78 -3.62 11.25
N TRP A 118 -1.00 -4.01 10.25
CA TRP A 118 -0.30 -3.07 9.39
C TRP A 118 -1.23 -2.42 8.37
N TYR A 119 -2.23 -3.17 7.87
CA TYR A 119 -3.25 -2.67 6.96
C TYR A 119 -4.27 -1.74 7.63
N ASP A 120 -4.44 -1.85 8.96
CA ASP A 120 -5.31 -0.96 9.74
C ASP A 120 -4.74 0.46 9.91
N GLU A 121 -3.46 0.68 9.62
CA GLU A 121 -2.83 2.01 9.70
C GLU A 121 -3.27 2.89 8.52
N GLU A 122 -3.61 4.16 8.78
CA GLU A 122 -4.06 5.10 7.75
C GLU A 122 -3.03 5.29 6.62
N GLU A 123 -1.74 5.16 6.93
CA GLU A 123 -0.65 5.26 5.95
C GLU A 123 -0.62 4.11 4.93
N ASN A 124 -1.28 2.99 5.23
CA ASN A 124 -1.24 1.74 4.48
C ASN A 124 -2.62 1.38 3.89
N GLN A 125 -3.49 2.36 3.70
CA GLN A 125 -4.74 2.18 2.98
C GLN A 125 -4.49 1.62 1.57
N GLN A 126 -5.40 0.75 1.11
CA GLN A 126 -5.30 0.02 -0.16
C GLN A 126 -4.95 0.94 -1.36
N ASN A 127 -5.62 2.10 -1.48
CA ASN A 127 -5.39 3.05 -2.56
C ASN A 127 -3.96 3.62 -2.57
N ILE A 128 -3.39 3.86 -1.38
CA ILE A 128 -2.03 4.36 -1.22
C ILE A 128 -1.03 3.27 -1.62
N LEU A 129 -1.27 2.03 -1.20
CA LEU A 129 -0.41 0.89 -1.51
C LEU A 129 -0.38 0.55 -3.00
N VAL A 130 -1.55 0.55 -3.67
CA VAL A 130 -1.65 0.37 -5.12
C VAL A 130 -0.91 1.48 -5.87
N THR A 131 -1.02 2.72 -5.38
CA THR A 131 -0.29 3.86 -5.93
C THR A 131 1.22 3.72 -5.74
N ARG A 132 1.68 3.28 -4.56
CA ARG A 132 3.11 2.99 -4.29
C ARG A 132 3.64 1.91 -5.24
N LEU A 133 2.92 0.80 -5.38
CA LEU A 133 3.32 -0.31 -6.27
C LEU A 133 3.42 0.13 -7.74
N SER A 134 2.54 1.03 -8.19
CA SER A 134 2.51 1.51 -9.57
C SER A 134 3.53 2.62 -9.84
N LYS A 135 3.54 3.68 -9.01
CA LYS A 135 4.33 4.90 -9.22
C LYS A 135 5.75 4.79 -8.66
N ASP A 136 5.93 4.36 -7.41
CA ASP A 136 7.26 4.32 -6.80
C ASP A 136 8.14 3.26 -7.48
N ALA A 137 7.54 2.13 -7.91
CA ALA A 137 8.30 1.07 -8.59
C ALA A 137 8.76 1.48 -9.99
N ALA A 138 7.99 2.33 -10.67
CA ALA A 138 8.37 2.93 -11.95
C ALA A 138 9.43 4.03 -11.77
N ALA A 139 9.35 4.81 -10.69
CA ALA A 139 10.31 5.88 -10.39
C ALA A 139 11.75 5.36 -10.24
N LEU A 140 11.95 4.10 -9.83
CA LEU A 140 13.27 3.45 -9.77
C LEU A 140 14.08 3.51 -11.08
N LYS A 141 13.40 3.59 -12.23
CA LYS A 141 14.06 3.79 -13.53
C LYS A 141 14.81 5.12 -13.62
N GLY A 142 14.43 6.12 -12.82
CA GLY A 142 15.13 7.40 -12.75
C GLY A 142 16.49 7.32 -12.05
N MET A 143 16.75 6.27 -11.27
CA MET A 143 18.05 6.02 -10.63
C MET A 143 18.94 5.04 -11.40
N THR A 144 18.32 4.18 -12.20
CA THR A 144 18.99 3.10 -12.93
C THR A 144 18.86 3.33 -14.43
N GLY A 145 19.39 2.44 -15.26
CA GLY A 145 19.21 2.53 -16.71
C GLY A 145 19.76 3.84 -17.29
N VAL A 146 18.87 4.60 -17.97
CA VAL A 146 19.21 5.75 -18.82
C VAL A 146 19.93 6.86 -18.06
N THR A 147 19.61 7.09 -16.78
CA THR A 147 20.29 8.13 -15.98
C THR A 147 21.76 7.80 -15.74
N ILE A 148 22.10 6.52 -15.52
CA ILE A 148 23.49 6.06 -15.40
C ILE A 148 24.18 6.20 -16.75
N GLY A 149 23.50 5.84 -17.84
CA GLY A 149 23.98 6.05 -19.20
C GLY A 149 24.33 7.51 -19.48
N ALA A 150 23.42 8.44 -19.18
CA ALA A 150 23.63 9.87 -19.37
C ALA A 150 24.81 10.41 -18.54
N PHE A 151 24.95 9.95 -17.30
CA PHE A 151 26.10 10.32 -16.47
C PHE A 151 27.43 9.83 -17.06
N LEU A 152 27.48 8.56 -17.49
CA LEU A 152 28.66 7.99 -18.14
C LEU A 152 28.98 8.69 -19.47
N ASN A 153 27.96 9.07 -20.24
CA ASN A 153 28.13 9.85 -21.46
C ASN A 153 28.77 11.22 -21.16
N ALA A 154 28.31 11.91 -20.12
CA ALA A 154 28.90 13.19 -19.71
C ALA A 154 30.35 13.03 -19.23
N VAL A 155 30.66 11.97 -18.49
CA VAL A 155 32.04 11.65 -18.09
C VAL A 155 32.91 11.38 -19.32
N GLY A 156 32.45 10.55 -20.28
CA GLY A 156 33.17 10.28 -21.52
C GLY A 156 33.41 11.54 -22.35
N THR A 157 32.40 12.41 -22.45
CA THR A 157 32.49 13.69 -23.15
C THR A 157 33.51 14.62 -22.49
N LEU A 158 33.51 14.71 -21.16
CA LEU A 158 34.41 15.56 -20.40
C LEU A 158 35.86 15.07 -20.51
N VAL A 159 36.11 13.77 -20.33
CA VAL A 159 37.45 13.20 -20.39
C VAL A 159 38.04 13.32 -21.80
N ALA A 160 37.29 12.91 -22.84
CA ALA A 160 37.73 13.03 -24.22
C ALA A 160 37.88 14.50 -24.63
N GLY A 161 36.97 15.36 -24.18
CA GLY A 161 36.99 16.77 -24.50
C GLY A 161 38.18 17.52 -23.87
N LEU A 162 38.48 17.27 -22.61
CA LEU A 162 39.66 17.86 -21.96
C LEU A 162 40.95 17.37 -22.63
N ALA A 163 41.06 16.07 -22.93
CA ALA A 163 42.24 15.52 -23.61
C ALA A 163 42.51 16.20 -24.96
N ILE A 164 41.47 16.35 -25.79
CA ILE A 164 41.58 17.02 -27.09
C ILE A 164 41.91 18.51 -26.92
N SER A 165 41.26 19.20 -25.98
CA SER A 165 41.45 20.64 -25.78
C SER A 165 42.87 20.97 -25.29
N PHE A 166 43.39 20.22 -24.31
CA PHE A 166 44.75 20.40 -23.82
C PHE A 166 45.81 20.09 -24.88
N ALA A 167 45.56 19.13 -25.77
CA ALA A 167 46.44 18.82 -26.89
C ALA A 167 46.47 19.94 -27.95
N ALA A 168 45.32 20.58 -28.23
CA ALA A 168 45.22 21.65 -29.21
C ALA A 168 45.77 22.99 -28.72
N GLY A 169 45.58 23.32 -27.45
CA GLY A 169 46.17 24.52 -26.85
C GLY A 169 45.84 24.67 -25.37
N TRP A 170 46.82 24.36 -24.54
CA TRP A 170 46.69 24.36 -23.08
C TRP A 170 46.40 25.75 -22.49
N LYS A 171 46.99 26.84 -23.05
CA LYS A 171 46.78 28.21 -22.57
C LYS A 171 45.32 28.65 -22.71
N LEU A 172 44.73 28.46 -23.89
CA LEU A 172 43.32 28.78 -24.14
C LEU A 172 42.38 27.89 -23.32
N THR A 173 42.70 26.61 -23.23
CA THR A 173 41.92 25.64 -22.44
C THR A 173 41.84 26.03 -20.98
N LEU A 174 42.95 26.48 -20.35
CA LEU A 174 42.95 26.95 -18.96
C LEU A 174 42.04 28.16 -18.75
N VAL A 175 42.07 29.14 -19.66
CA VAL A 175 41.21 30.32 -19.58
C VAL A 175 39.73 29.93 -19.64
N LEU A 176 39.36 29.03 -20.55
CA LEU A 176 37.99 28.56 -20.69
C LEU A 176 37.56 27.63 -19.54
N LEU A 177 38.49 26.87 -18.97
CA LEU A 177 38.24 26.05 -17.79
C LEU A 177 37.84 26.90 -16.57
N CYS A 178 38.36 28.13 -16.43
CA CYS A 178 37.94 29.05 -15.35
C CYS A 178 36.43 29.37 -15.38
N PHE A 179 35.79 29.31 -16.54
CA PHE A 179 34.34 29.50 -16.68
C PHE A 179 33.54 28.23 -16.36
N THR A 180 34.17 27.05 -16.37
CA THR A 180 33.50 25.77 -16.15
C THR A 180 32.90 25.65 -14.73
N PRO A 181 33.61 25.99 -13.63
CA PRO A 181 33.02 26.02 -12.29
C PRO A 181 31.79 26.92 -12.18
N LEU A 182 31.76 28.07 -12.85
CA LEU A 182 30.62 28.99 -12.87
C LEU A 182 29.39 28.35 -13.53
N ILE A 183 29.59 27.61 -14.63
CA ILE A 183 28.53 26.81 -15.27
C ILE A 183 28.03 25.71 -14.31
N VAL A 184 28.96 24.99 -13.68
CA VAL A 184 28.60 23.90 -12.77
C VAL A 184 27.81 24.42 -11.57
N ILE A 185 28.20 25.57 -11.00
CA ILE A 185 27.49 26.21 -9.89
C ILE A 185 26.09 26.65 -10.31
N THR A 186 25.94 27.32 -11.46
CA THR A 186 24.63 27.76 -11.96
C THR A 186 23.71 26.55 -12.25
N GLY A 187 24.24 25.49 -12.87
CA GLY A 187 23.55 24.22 -13.09
C GLY A 187 23.16 23.50 -11.78
N TYR A 188 24.06 23.48 -10.79
CA TYR A 188 23.79 22.90 -9.47
C TYR A 188 22.72 23.68 -8.71
N MET A 189 22.78 25.01 -8.72
CA MET A 189 21.77 25.87 -8.10
C MET A 189 20.39 25.65 -8.73
N LEU A 190 20.32 25.42 -10.03
CA LEU A 190 19.08 25.07 -10.74
C LEU A 190 18.57 23.68 -10.33
N GLY A 191 19.43 22.65 -10.39
CA GLY A 191 19.07 21.26 -10.06
C GLY A 191 18.66 21.06 -8.59
N GLN A 192 19.37 21.68 -7.65
CA GLN A 192 19.06 21.57 -6.21
C GLN A 192 17.73 22.27 -5.87
N LYS A 193 17.43 23.39 -6.51
CA LYS A 193 16.19 24.14 -6.27
C LYS A 193 14.98 23.45 -6.88
N LEU A 194 15.13 22.85 -8.07
CA LEU A 194 14.08 22.00 -8.68
C LEU A 194 13.77 20.77 -7.80
N SER A 195 14.79 20.14 -7.21
CA SER A 195 14.58 19.01 -6.29
C SER A 195 13.95 19.44 -4.97
N LYS A 196 14.40 20.56 -4.37
CA LYS A 196 13.88 21.04 -3.06
C LYS A 196 12.51 21.73 -3.18
N ALA A 197 12.15 22.25 -4.36
CA ALA A 197 10.83 22.85 -4.62
C ALA A 197 9.70 21.83 -4.50
N GLY A 198 9.91 20.57 -4.92
CA GLY A 198 8.94 19.49 -4.74
C GLY A 198 8.90 18.86 -3.35
N GLN A 199 9.88 19.16 -2.47
CA GLN A 199 10.08 18.45 -1.19
C GLN A 199 9.87 19.31 0.06
N LYS A 200 9.81 20.64 -0.05
CA LYS A 200 9.60 21.46 1.16
C LYS A 200 8.15 21.32 1.65
N LYS A 201 8.00 20.79 2.87
CA LYS A 201 6.82 20.75 3.75
C LYS A 201 5.81 21.90 3.57
N ALA A 202 6.24 23.12 3.25
CA ALA A 202 5.35 24.26 3.03
C ALA A 202 4.48 24.15 1.75
N PHE A 203 4.97 23.47 0.70
CA PHE A 203 4.20 23.16 -0.50
C PHE A 203 3.23 21.99 -0.23
N SER A 204 3.66 21.02 0.59
CA SER A 204 2.83 19.87 0.93
C SER A 204 1.65 20.26 1.82
N THR A 205 1.83 21.05 2.88
CA THR A 205 0.71 21.35 3.81
C THR A 205 -0.45 22.12 3.15
N HIS A 206 -0.18 23.05 2.23
CA HIS A 206 -1.25 23.82 1.56
C HIS A 206 -1.84 23.06 0.36
N ALA A 207 -1.02 22.34 -0.40
CA ALA A 207 -1.52 21.45 -1.45
C ALA A 207 -2.33 20.27 -0.85
N GLU A 208 -1.94 19.79 0.33
CA GLU A 208 -2.68 18.78 1.11
C GLU A 208 -4.04 19.34 1.53
N LEU A 209 -4.11 20.59 2.04
CA LEU A 209 -5.39 21.23 2.36
C LEU A 209 -6.28 21.41 1.12
N GLY A 210 -5.73 21.87 0.01
CA GLY A 210 -6.47 21.98 -1.26
C GLY A 210 -6.98 20.62 -1.75
N SER A 211 -6.12 19.60 -1.71
CA SER A 211 -6.47 18.22 -2.03
C SER A 211 -7.51 17.66 -1.07
N MET A 212 -7.47 18.01 0.21
CA MET A 212 -8.44 17.62 1.23
C MET A 212 -9.81 18.20 0.90
N TYR A 213 -9.92 19.51 0.69
CA TYR A 213 -11.18 20.17 0.32
C TYR A 213 -11.75 19.62 -0.99
N ALA A 214 -10.90 19.37 -1.99
CA ALA A 214 -11.32 18.75 -3.25
C ALA A 214 -11.83 17.31 -3.02
N THR A 215 -11.11 16.51 -2.24
CA THR A 215 -11.49 15.12 -1.95
C THR A 215 -12.80 15.06 -1.18
N GLU A 216 -12.96 15.89 -0.15
CA GLU A 216 -14.15 15.95 0.69
C GLU A 216 -15.38 16.41 -0.08
N SER A 217 -15.25 17.48 -0.88
CA SER A 217 -16.34 18.01 -1.69
C SER A 217 -16.75 17.05 -2.81
N LEU A 218 -15.79 16.42 -3.51
CA LEU A 218 -16.09 15.46 -4.58
C LEU A 218 -16.66 14.16 -4.04
N LYS A 219 -16.13 13.64 -2.93
CA LYS A 219 -16.67 12.43 -2.28
C LYS A 219 -18.12 12.65 -1.83
N ASN A 220 -18.46 13.85 -1.38
CA ASN A 220 -19.79 14.23 -0.91
C ASN A 220 -20.52 15.17 -1.89
N ILE A 221 -20.30 15.00 -3.20
CA ILE A 221 -20.82 15.94 -4.22
C ILE A 221 -22.34 16.11 -4.16
N ARG A 222 -23.08 15.06 -3.80
CA ARG A 222 -24.54 15.13 -3.61
C ARG A 222 -24.91 16.09 -2.49
N THR A 223 -24.19 16.05 -1.36
CA THR A 223 -24.40 16.94 -0.20
C THR A 223 -24.03 18.38 -0.52
N VAL A 224 -22.88 18.59 -1.20
CA VAL A 224 -22.45 19.94 -1.60
C VAL A 224 -23.49 20.56 -2.56
N THR A 225 -24.01 19.75 -3.48
CA THR A 225 -25.01 20.19 -4.46
C THR A 225 -26.37 20.43 -3.81
N SER A 226 -26.83 19.55 -2.92
CA SER A 226 -28.10 19.70 -2.23
C SER A 226 -28.13 20.91 -1.30
N LEU A 227 -26.97 21.28 -0.74
CA LEU A 227 -26.82 22.46 0.13
C LEU A 227 -26.44 23.74 -0.64
N GLY A 228 -26.20 23.67 -1.96
CA GLY A 228 -25.80 24.84 -2.76
C GLY A 228 -24.44 25.45 -2.35
N LEU A 229 -23.51 24.64 -1.83
CA LEU A 229 -22.24 25.10 -1.25
C LEU A 229 -21.06 25.14 -2.24
N GLN A 230 -21.29 25.05 -3.55
CA GLN A 230 -20.22 24.97 -4.56
C GLN A 230 -19.25 26.16 -4.45
N ASP A 231 -19.77 27.38 -4.36
CA ASP A 231 -18.95 28.61 -4.26
C ASP A 231 -18.12 28.66 -2.97
N HIS A 232 -18.64 28.08 -1.88
CA HIS A 232 -17.91 28.01 -0.61
C HIS A 232 -16.65 27.15 -0.75
N PHE A 233 -16.79 25.95 -1.31
CA PHE A 233 -15.65 25.06 -1.54
C PHE A 233 -14.67 25.62 -2.58
N ILE A 234 -15.14 26.30 -3.62
CA ILE A 234 -14.27 27.00 -4.59
C ILE A 234 -13.42 28.08 -3.88
N ARG A 235 -14.02 28.86 -2.97
CA ARG A 235 -13.28 29.87 -2.20
C ARG A 235 -12.21 29.25 -1.29
N LEU A 236 -12.56 28.19 -0.56
CA LEU A 236 -11.59 27.46 0.29
C LEU A 236 -10.44 26.90 -0.53
N TYR A 237 -10.75 26.27 -1.67
CA TYR A 237 -9.76 25.74 -2.59
C TYR A 237 -8.83 26.84 -3.13
N LYS A 238 -9.39 27.99 -3.53
CA LYS A 238 -8.60 29.16 -3.99
C LYS A 238 -7.70 29.72 -2.90
N GLN A 239 -8.18 29.79 -1.65
CA GLN A 239 -7.38 30.26 -0.51
C GLN A 239 -6.20 29.33 -0.22
N ALA A 240 -6.42 28.02 -0.26
CA ALA A 240 -5.36 27.03 -0.11
C ALA A 240 -4.28 27.19 -1.20
N TYR A 241 -4.68 27.42 -2.45
CA TYR A 241 -3.76 27.51 -3.58
C TYR A 241 -3.04 28.88 -3.71
N ASN A 242 -3.59 29.97 -3.17
CA ASN A 242 -3.01 31.31 -3.31
C ASN A 242 -1.59 31.43 -2.74
N LYS A 243 -1.31 30.77 -1.61
CA LYS A 243 0.01 30.78 -0.99
C LYS A 243 1.01 29.95 -1.80
N GLU A 244 0.57 28.81 -2.32
CA GLU A 244 1.33 27.95 -3.23
C GLU A 244 1.69 28.69 -4.52
N PHE A 245 0.73 29.42 -5.09
CA PHE A 245 0.94 30.24 -6.28
C PHE A 245 2.03 31.30 -6.08
N ARG A 246 2.01 32.05 -4.98
CA ARG A 246 3.06 33.05 -4.68
C ARG A 246 4.44 32.42 -4.49
N LEU A 247 4.52 31.29 -3.80
CA LEU A 247 5.76 30.52 -3.63
C LEU A 247 6.28 30.00 -4.98
N SER A 248 5.39 29.45 -5.81
CA SER A 248 5.71 28.94 -7.14
C SER A 248 6.20 30.05 -8.08
N LEU A 249 5.57 31.23 -8.06
CA LEU A 249 6.05 32.40 -8.80
C LEU A 249 7.46 32.80 -8.40
N TRP A 250 7.72 32.92 -7.09
CA TRP A 250 9.04 33.30 -6.58
C TRP A 250 10.12 32.26 -6.94
N GLN A 251 9.77 30.97 -6.87
CA GLN A 251 10.67 29.88 -7.30
C GLN A 251 10.92 29.91 -8.81
N SER A 252 9.88 30.11 -9.61
CA SER A 252 9.95 30.19 -11.07
C SER A 252 10.84 31.33 -11.51
N GLN A 253 10.71 32.51 -10.90
CA GLN A 253 11.60 33.66 -11.15
C GLN A 253 13.07 33.31 -10.88
N ARG A 254 13.38 32.62 -9.77
CA ARG A 254 14.77 32.20 -9.47
C ARG A 254 15.31 31.16 -10.45
N ILE A 255 14.45 30.27 -10.96
CA ILE A 255 14.80 29.30 -12.00
C ILE A 255 15.10 30.02 -13.31
N VAL A 256 14.24 30.95 -13.72
CA VAL A 256 14.42 31.75 -14.95
C VAL A 256 15.69 32.59 -14.87
N VAL A 257 15.94 33.29 -13.77
CA VAL A 257 17.19 34.06 -13.57
C VAL A 257 18.42 33.15 -13.60
N GLY A 258 18.36 31.98 -12.95
CA GLY A 258 19.47 31.02 -12.99
C GLY A 258 19.76 30.50 -14.40
N ASN A 259 18.71 30.19 -15.17
CA ASN A 259 18.83 29.77 -16.56
C ASN A 259 19.34 30.90 -17.46
N ALA A 260 18.86 32.13 -17.27
CA ALA A 260 19.34 33.29 -18.00
C ALA A 260 20.84 33.52 -17.77
N LEU A 261 21.29 33.48 -16.50
CA LEU A 261 22.72 33.58 -16.16
C LEU A 261 23.57 32.49 -16.81
N ALA A 262 23.09 31.24 -16.83
CA ALA A 262 23.79 30.14 -17.49
C ALA A 262 23.92 30.34 -19.01
N ASN A 263 22.87 30.86 -19.68
CA ASN A 263 22.92 31.18 -21.11
C ASN A 263 23.85 32.37 -21.40
N THR A 264 23.81 33.43 -20.59
CA THR A 264 24.73 34.57 -20.74
C THR A 264 26.18 34.15 -20.57
N LEU A 265 26.47 33.24 -19.62
CA LEU A 265 27.82 32.73 -19.42
C LEU A 265 28.38 32.00 -20.65
N MET A 266 27.52 31.33 -21.43
CA MET A 266 27.92 30.71 -22.70
C MET A 266 28.43 31.74 -23.71
N PHE A 267 27.79 32.91 -23.80
CA PHE A 267 28.26 34.00 -24.65
C PHE A 267 29.58 34.60 -24.16
N PHE A 268 29.78 34.69 -22.85
CA PHE A 268 31.08 35.10 -22.29
C PHE A 268 32.20 34.11 -22.59
N ILE A 269 31.92 32.80 -22.56
CA ILE A 269 32.87 31.76 -22.99
C ILE A 269 33.21 31.93 -24.46
N GLN A 270 32.23 32.20 -25.32
CA GLN A 270 32.45 32.47 -26.73
C GLN A 270 33.31 33.74 -26.95
N LEU A 271 33.04 34.81 -26.19
CA LEU A 271 33.84 36.03 -26.22
C LEU A 271 35.28 35.79 -25.77
N ALA A 272 35.48 35.05 -24.67
CA ALA A 272 36.81 34.72 -24.17
C ALA A 272 37.57 33.83 -25.15
N ALA A 273 36.89 32.83 -25.75
CA ALA A 273 37.48 31.90 -26.70
C ALA A 273 38.00 32.62 -27.94
N PHE A 274 37.19 33.48 -28.56
CA PHE A 274 37.60 34.21 -29.76
C PHE A 274 38.47 35.44 -29.45
N GLY A 275 38.23 36.14 -28.35
CA GLY A 275 39.02 37.33 -27.97
C GLY A 275 40.46 36.97 -27.60
N TYR A 276 40.64 36.06 -26.62
CA TYR A 276 41.98 35.60 -26.24
C TYR A 276 42.58 34.68 -27.32
N GLY A 277 41.75 33.85 -27.97
CA GLY A 277 42.17 33.02 -29.10
C GLY A 277 42.75 33.86 -30.26
N ALA A 278 42.12 34.99 -30.61
CA ALA A 278 42.66 35.89 -31.63
C ALA A 278 44.04 36.42 -31.26
N ARG A 279 44.25 36.79 -29.98
CA ARG A 279 45.57 37.24 -29.50
C ARG A 279 46.63 36.14 -29.59
N LEU A 280 46.30 34.91 -29.18
CA LEU A 280 47.19 33.75 -29.32
C LEU A 280 47.54 33.43 -30.77
N VAL A 281 46.62 33.67 -31.71
CA VAL A 281 46.87 33.51 -33.15
C VAL A 281 47.80 34.61 -33.69
N ILE A 282 47.60 35.86 -33.26
CA ILE A 282 48.48 36.99 -33.62
C ILE A 282 49.90 36.77 -33.09
N ASP A 283 50.02 36.30 -31.84
CA ASP A 283 51.29 35.99 -31.17
C ASP A 283 51.96 34.70 -31.71
N ARG A 284 51.35 34.05 -32.71
CA ARG A 284 51.80 32.79 -33.35
C ARG A 284 51.97 31.61 -32.40
N GLU A 285 51.32 31.64 -31.23
CA GLU A 285 51.36 30.56 -30.25
C GLU A 285 50.34 29.45 -30.55
N MET A 286 49.30 29.75 -31.32
CA MET A 286 48.22 28.82 -31.65
C MET A 286 47.69 29.05 -33.07
N THR A 287 47.25 27.99 -33.74
CA THR A 287 46.56 28.11 -35.03
C THR A 287 45.10 28.46 -34.82
N TYR A 288 44.49 29.15 -35.80
CA TYR A 288 43.05 29.45 -35.74
C TYR A 288 42.20 28.16 -35.66
N ILE A 289 42.64 27.07 -36.33
CA ILE A 289 42.02 25.74 -36.25
C ILE A 289 41.99 25.25 -34.79
N GLY A 290 43.12 25.37 -34.08
CA GLY A 290 43.20 25.01 -32.67
C GLY A 290 42.21 25.81 -31.81
N VAL A 291 42.03 27.11 -32.07
CA VAL A 291 41.05 27.95 -31.35
C VAL A 291 39.63 27.40 -31.53
N PHE A 292 39.25 27.07 -32.77
CA PHE A 292 37.95 26.46 -33.07
C PHE A 292 37.78 25.07 -32.45
N GLN A 293 38.84 24.25 -32.42
CA GLN A 293 38.84 22.94 -31.78
C GLN A 293 38.53 23.05 -30.28
N VAL A 294 39.30 23.89 -29.56
CA VAL A 294 39.13 24.09 -28.11
C VAL A 294 37.73 24.66 -27.81
N PHE A 295 37.28 25.66 -28.57
CA PHE A 295 35.94 26.23 -28.41
C PHE A 295 34.84 25.18 -28.59
N ALA A 296 34.83 24.48 -29.73
CA ALA A 296 33.78 23.52 -30.05
C ALA A 296 33.69 22.39 -29.01
N VAL A 297 34.83 21.85 -28.59
CA VAL A 297 34.90 20.77 -27.60
C VAL A 297 34.36 21.21 -26.24
N ILE A 298 34.75 22.39 -25.75
CA ILE A 298 34.29 22.92 -24.44
C ILE A 298 32.78 23.24 -24.49
N THR A 299 32.28 23.79 -25.60
CA THR A 299 30.85 24.06 -25.77
C THR A 299 30.03 22.77 -25.73
N TYR A 300 30.45 21.72 -26.45
CA TYR A 300 29.74 20.44 -26.43
C TYR A 300 29.84 19.72 -25.07
N ALA A 301 30.99 19.78 -24.40
CA ALA A 301 31.14 19.26 -23.04
C ALA A 301 30.21 19.98 -22.05
N THR A 302 30.06 21.29 -22.19
CA THR A 302 29.14 22.10 -21.38
C THR A 302 27.68 21.70 -21.61
N ILE A 303 27.28 21.50 -22.87
CA ILE A 303 25.92 21.05 -23.21
C ILE A 303 25.64 19.65 -22.64
N ALA A 304 26.58 18.71 -22.78
CA ALA A 304 26.46 17.36 -22.24
C ALA A 304 26.32 17.36 -20.71
N PHE A 305 27.10 18.21 -20.03
CA PHE A 305 27.00 18.39 -18.58
C PHE A 305 25.66 19.03 -18.18
N GLY A 306 25.19 20.03 -18.92
CA GLY A 306 23.88 20.66 -18.69
C GLY A 306 22.71 19.68 -18.80
N ARG A 307 22.75 18.77 -19.79
CA ARG A 307 21.78 17.67 -19.92
C ARG A 307 21.80 16.75 -18.71
N SER A 308 22.98 16.41 -18.20
CA SER A 308 23.12 15.58 -16.98
C SER A 308 22.60 16.29 -15.72
N ALA A 309 22.85 17.59 -15.59
CA ALA A 309 22.33 18.39 -14.48
C ALA A 309 20.78 18.43 -14.46
N SER A 310 20.14 18.41 -15.63
CA SER A 310 18.67 18.36 -15.75
C SER A 310 18.07 17.04 -15.23
N MET A 311 18.86 15.98 -15.10
CA MET A 311 18.41 14.66 -14.61
C MET A 311 18.45 14.55 -13.08
N VAL A 312 19.10 15.47 -12.38
CA VAL A 312 19.24 15.47 -10.91
C VAL A 312 17.89 15.39 -10.17
N PRO A 313 16.83 16.13 -10.58
CA PRO A 313 15.51 16.01 -9.94
C PRO A 313 14.91 14.61 -10.08
N ASN A 314 15.08 13.96 -11.24
CA ASN A 314 14.58 12.60 -11.48
C ASN A 314 15.32 11.60 -10.59
N TYR A 315 16.63 11.74 -10.44
CA TYR A 315 17.42 10.93 -9.52
C TYR A 315 16.97 11.10 -8.07
N SER A 316 16.74 12.34 -7.62
CA SER A 316 16.30 12.64 -6.25
C SER A 316 14.94 12.01 -5.93
N ARG A 317 13.95 12.18 -6.82
CA ARG A 317 12.63 11.55 -6.67
C ARG A 317 12.72 10.02 -6.66
N ALA A 318 13.53 9.46 -7.57
CA ALA A 318 13.75 8.04 -7.67
C ALA A 318 14.46 7.47 -6.41
N LYS A 319 15.35 8.25 -5.77
CA LYS A 319 15.98 7.91 -4.49
C LYS A 319 14.96 7.82 -3.36
N GLU A 320 14.03 8.76 -3.25
CA GLU A 320 13.00 8.70 -2.20
C GLU A 320 12.03 7.53 -2.40
N ALA A 321 11.58 7.31 -3.64
CA ALA A 321 10.72 6.18 -4.00
C ALA A 321 11.38 4.83 -3.71
N SER A 322 12.67 4.71 -4.04
CA SER A 322 13.44 3.49 -3.79
C SER A 322 13.67 3.23 -2.30
N ILE A 323 13.91 4.27 -1.48
CA ILE A 323 13.95 4.12 -0.02
C ILE A 323 12.63 3.56 0.51
N ARG A 324 11.48 4.10 0.08
CA ARG A 324 10.16 3.63 0.53
C ARG A 324 9.92 2.16 0.18
N ILE A 325 10.17 1.77 -1.07
CA ILE A 325 9.98 0.39 -1.50
C ILE A 325 10.98 -0.55 -0.81
N MET A 326 12.23 -0.13 -0.64
CA MET A 326 13.22 -0.95 0.04
C MET A 326 12.88 -1.14 1.53
N ASN A 327 12.36 -0.10 2.19
CA ASN A 327 11.87 -0.21 3.56
C ASN A 327 10.66 -1.15 3.65
N LEU A 328 9.74 -1.08 2.68
CA LEU A 328 8.63 -2.04 2.57
C LEU A 328 9.16 -3.47 2.42
N ASN A 329 10.07 -3.71 1.48
CA ASN A 329 10.61 -5.05 1.19
C ASN A 329 11.53 -5.58 2.30
N ALA A 330 12.11 -4.69 3.12
CA ALA A 330 12.92 -5.05 4.28
C ALA A 330 12.08 -5.29 5.53
N ARG A 331 10.81 -4.86 5.56
CA ARG A 331 9.91 -5.09 6.69
C ARG A 331 9.61 -6.57 6.81
N GLN A 332 9.84 -7.10 8.01
CA GLN A 332 9.40 -8.44 8.38
C GLN A 332 8.03 -8.33 9.05
N SER A 333 7.10 -9.20 8.64
CA SER A 333 5.80 -9.28 9.30
C SER A 333 5.96 -9.80 10.72
N ARG A 334 5.14 -9.29 11.64
CA ARG A 334 5.08 -9.82 13.01
C ARG A 334 4.42 -11.20 13.08
N ILE A 335 3.47 -11.45 12.17
CA ILE A 335 2.73 -12.71 12.05
C ILE A 335 2.91 -13.18 10.61
N ASP A 336 3.99 -13.90 10.37
CA ASP A 336 4.43 -14.24 9.03
C ASP A 336 3.81 -15.56 8.54
N PRO A 337 2.91 -15.53 7.53
CA PRO A 337 2.28 -16.75 7.02
C PRO A 337 3.23 -17.63 6.20
N ASP A 338 4.27 -17.06 5.59
CA ASP A 338 5.14 -17.78 4.64
C ASP A 338 6.41 -18.34 5.31
N ASN A 339 6.52 -18.27 6.64
CA ASN A 339 7.64 -18.86 7.36
C ASN A 339 7.34 -20.32 7.71
N GLU A 340 7.63 -21.24 6.78
CA GLU A 340 7.38 -22.68 6.95
C GLU A 340 8.20 -23.33 8.08
N ASN A 341 9.30 -22.70 8.49
CA ASN A 341 10.15 -23.20 9.58
C ASN A 341 9.75 -22.64 10.96
N GLU A 342 8.70 -21.82 11.03
CA GLU A 342 8.24 -21.19 12.26
C GLU A 342 6.89 -21.74 12.68
N GLY A 343 6.84 -22.18 13.94
CA GLY A 343 5.67 -22.76 14.57
C GLY A 343 5.50 -24.26 14.36
N GLU A 344 4.80 -24.88 15.29
CA GLU A 344 4.48 -26.31 15.29
C GLU A 344 3.30 -26.60 14.37
N ILE A 345 3.38 -27.73 13.65
CA ILE A 345 2.26 -28.28 12.88
C ILE A 345 1.70 -29.45 13.71
N LEU A 346 0.43 -29.37 14.09
CA LEU A 346 -0.18 -30.45 14.88
C LEU A 346 -0.59 -31.59 13.96
N GLU A 347 -0.08 -32.81 14.23
CA GLU A 347 -0.44 -34.01 13.45
C GLU A 347 -1.92 -34.37 13.60
N ARG A 348 -2.49 -34.12 14.79
CA ARG A 348 -3.88 -34.43 15.11
C ARG A 348 -4.53 -33.23 15.79
N VAL A 349 -5.73 -32.90 15.32
CA VAL A 349 -6.59 -31.86 15.90
C VAL A 349 -7.72 -32.58 16.63
N ARG A 350 -7.78 -32.46 17.95
CA ARG A 350 -8.90 -32.93 18.77
C ARG A 350 -10.04 -31.92 18.74
N GLY A 351 -9.71 -30.65 18.49
CA GLY A 351 -10.60 -29.49 18.41
C GLY A 351 -11.27 -29.17 19.73
N VAL A 352 -10.43 -28.76 20.67
CA VAL A 352 -10.82 -27.93 21.81
C VAL A 352 -10.19 -26.55 21.61
N LEU A 353 -11.02 -25.51 21.50
CA LEU A 353 -10.56 -24.13 21.44
C LEU A 353 -10.78 -23.46 22.80
N GLU A 354 -9.78 -22.75 23.30
CA GLU A 354 -9.86 -22.13 24.62
C GLU A 354 -9.28 -20.72 24.61
N PHE A 355 -10.05 -19.76 25.13
CA PHE A 355 -9.61 -18.42 25.46
C PHE A 355 -9.32 -18.39 26.96
N ARG A 356 -8.11 -17.99 27.35
CA ARG A 356 -7.70 -17.81 28.75
C ARG A 356 -7.25 -16.38 29.02
N ASP A 357 -8.02 -15.64 29.81
CA ASP A 357 -7.72 -14.28 30.27
C ASP A 357 -7.35 -13.29 29.14
N VAL A 358 -8.04 -13.41 28.00
CA VAL A 358 -7.66 -12.71 26.77
C VAL A 358 -8.03 -11.24 26.83
N SER A 359 -7.04 -10.39 26.61
CA SER A 359 -7.24 -8.94 26.45
C SER A 359 -6.62 -8.46 25.15
N LEU A 360 -7.37 -7.67 24.38
CA LEU A 360 -6.93 -7.12 23.10
C LEU A 360 -7.30 -5.65 22.96
N LYS A 361 -6.37 -4.94 22.33
CA LYS A 361 -6.48 -3.55 21.92
C LYS A 361 -5.97 -3.44 20.49
N TYR A 362 -6.78 -2.91 19.58
CA TYR A 362 -6.36 -2.73 18.19
C TYR A 362 -5.21 -1.72 18.13
N PRO A 363 -4.12 -1.99 17.38
CA PRO A 363 -2.99 -1.07 17.27
C PRO A 363 -3.35 0.32 16.73
N SER A 364 -4.36 0.37 15.84
CA SER A 364 -4.91 1.60 15.27
C SER A 364 -5.72 2.43 16.26
N ARG A 365 -6.27 1.82 17.33
CA ARG A 365 -7.12 2.49 18.33
C ARG A 365 -6.51 2.33 19.71
N LYS A 366 -5.49 3.15 19.98
CA LYS A 366 -4.72 3.05 21.23
C LYS A 366 -5.46 3.54 22.48
N GLU A 367 -6.72 3.93 22.44
CA GLU A 367 -7.43 4.39 23.64
C GLU A 367 -8.52 3.42 24.11
N SER A 368 -8.97 2.50 23.26
CA SER A 368 -10.06 1.58 23.56
C SER A 368 -9.60 0.12 23.61
N ARG A 369 -9.80 -0.52 24.77
CA ARG A 369 -9.69 -1.98 24.90
C ARG A 369 -11.00 -2.61 24.44
N VAL A 370 -10.91 -3.56 23.52
CA VAL A 370 -12.07 -4.24 22.94
C VAL A 370 -12.38 -5.54 23.67
N LEU A 371 -11.36 -6.29 24.08
CA LEU A 371 -11.54 -7.49 24.91
C LEU A 371 -10.88 -7.28 26.27
N ARG A 372 -11.57 -7.68 27.34
CA ARG A 372 -11.13 -7.55 28.73
C ARG A 372 -11.27 -8.89 29.44
N HIS A 373 -10.15 -9.54 29.72
CA HIS A 373 -10.09 -10.78 30.52
C HIS A 373 -11.04 -11.89 30.04
N LEU A 374 -11.27 -11.99 28.72
CA LEU A 374 -12.23 -12.94 28.14
C LEU A 374 -11.72 -14.38 28.29
N SER A 375 -12.54 -15.25 28.87
CA SER A 375 -12.22 -16.67 29.02
C SER A 375 -13.42 -17.55 28.68
N PHE A 376 -13.26 -18.51 27.78
CA PHE A 376 -14.26 -19.52 27.43
C PHE A 376 -13.62 -20.69 26.69
N THR A 377 -14.33 -21.82 26.64
CA THR A 377 -13.89 -23.03 25.94
C THR A 377 -14.98 -23.50 24.98
N CYS A 378 -14.58 -23.95 23.79
CA CYS A 378 -15.43 -24.62 22.81
C CYS A 378 -14.93 -26.05 22.66
N ASN A 379 -15.78 -27.04 22.92
CA ASN A 379 -15.39 -28.45 22.80
C ASN A 379 -15.69 -29.01 21.40
N LYS A 380 -15.19 -30.23 21.19
CA LYS A 380 -15.35 -30.95 19.94
C LYS A 380 -16.81 -31.28 19.66
N GLY A 381 -17.26 -31.02 18.43
CA GLY A 381 -18.60 -31.33 17.94
C GLY A 381 -19.66 -30.36 18.43
N GLU A 382 -19.30 -29.44 19.32
CA GLU A 382 -20.21 -28.47 19.88
C GLU A 382 -20.34 -27.24 18.97
N ALA A 383 -21.52 -26.66 19.06
CA ALA A 383 -21.97 -25.52 18.29
C ALA A 383 -21.95 -24.25 19.14
N THR A 384 -20.79 -23.63 19.36
CA THR A 384 -20.71 -22.50 20.29
C THR A 384 -21.22 -21.20 19.65
N GLY A 385 -22.20 -20.56 20.29
CA GLY A 385 -22.72 -19.25 19.89
C GLY A 385 -22.13 -18.10 20.72
N ILE A 386 -21.52 -17.10 20.07
CA ILE A 386 -21.13 -15.83 20.69
C ILE A 386 -22.21 -14.78 20.43
N VAL A 387 -22.82 -14.27 21.50
CA VAL A 387 -23.89 -13.26 21.43
C VAL A 387 -23.51 -12.03 22.24
N GLY A 388 -23.79 -10.86 21.69
CA GLY A 388 -23.52 -9.58 22.36
C GLY A 388 -23.89 -8.37 21.50
N PRO A 389 -23.95 -7.18 22.10
CA PRO A 389 -24.28 -5.95 21.38
C PRO A 389 -23.23 -5.63 20.29
N SER A 390 -23.59 -4.74 19.35
CA SER A 390 -22.60 -4.27 18.38
C SER A 390 -21.43 -3.60 19.10
N GLY A 391 -20.20 -3.89 18.65
CA GLY A 391 -18.98 -3.38 19.28
C GLY A 391 -18.48 -4.14 20.50
N SER A 392 -19.16 -5.21 20.96
CA SER A 392 -18.72 -6.02 22.11
C SER A 392 -17.49 -6.91 21.86
N GLY A 393 -16.86 -6.83 20.67
CA GLY A 393 -15.67 -7.61 20.35
C GLY A 393 -15.92 -9.03 19.82
N LYS A 394 -17.13 -9.34 19.33
CA LYS A 394 -17.45 -10.66 18.75
C LYS A 394 -16.52 -11.01 17.57
N SER A 395 -16.49 -10.18 16.53
CA SER A 395 -15.63 -10.40 15.34
C SER A 395 -14.13 -10.33 15.70
N THR A 396 -13.78 -9.68 16.82
CA THR A 396 -12.42 -9.72 17.36
C THR A 396 -12.01 -11.13 17.82
N CYS A 397 -12.95 -11.96 18.27
CA CYS A 397 -12.66 -13.36 18.62
C CYS A 397 -12.28 -14.17 17.38
N ILE A 398 -13.01 -14.00 16.26
CA ILE A 398 -12.64 -14.58 14.96
C ILE A 398 -11.27 -14.08 14.53
N ALA A 399 -11.01 -12.77 14.64
CA ALA A 399 -9.73 -12.19 14.24
C ALA A 399 -8.54 -12.74 15.04
N LEU A 400 -8.74 -13.13 16.31
CA LEU A 400 -7.74 -13.80 17.13
C LEU A 400 -7.55 -15.28 16.74
N LEU A 401 -8.64 -15.99 16.40
CA LEU A 401 -8.59 -17.39 15.92
C LEU A 401 -7.89 -17.51 14.56
N GLU A 402 -8.18 -16.60 13.64
CA GLU A 402 -7.48 -16.46 12.35
C GLU A 402 -6.04 -15.92 12.49
N ARG A 403 -5.66 -15.57 13.73
CA ARG A 403 -4.37 -14.97 14.08
C ARG A 403 -4.07 -13.75 13.19
N PHE A 404 -5.07 -12.92 12.93
CA PHE A 404 -4.87 -11.58 12.35
C PHE A 404 -4.22 -10.64 13.35
N TYR A 405 -4.46 -10.90 14.64
CA TYR A 405 -3.85 -10.23 15.78
C TYR A 405 -3.43 -11.27 16.81
N ASP A 406 -2.38 -10.97 17.58
CA ASP A 406 -2.05 -11.74 18.78
C ASP A 406 -2.59 -11.01 20.02
N PRO A 407 -3.06 -11.74 21.05
CA PRO A 407 -3.55 -11.13 22.29
C PRO A 407 -2.42 -10.41 23.04
N GLN A 408 -2.72 -9.26 23.65
CA GLN A 408 -1.75 -8.52 24.47
C GLN A 408 -1.51 -9.17 25.83
N ARG A 409 -2.57 -9.77 26.38
CA ARG A 409 -2.58 -10.55 27.62
C ARG A 409 -3.47 -11.77 27.42
N GLY A 410 -3.14 -12.86 28.12
CA GLY A 410 -3.84 -14.13 28.00
C GLY A 410 -3.29 -15.01 26.89
N LYS A 411 -4.02 -16.09 26.60
CA LYS A 411 -3.68 -17.07 25.55
C LYS A 411 -4.94 -17.51 24.83
N VAL A 412 -4.82 -17.75 23.53
CA VAL A 412 -5.81 -18.51 22.75
C VAL A 412 -5.14 -19.84 22.42
N LEU A 413 -5.81 -20.94 22.76
CA LEU A 413 -5.26 -22.28 22.69
C LEU A 413 -6.10 -23.13 21.74
N LEU A 414 -5.43 -23.98 20.96
CA LEU A 414 -6.03 -25.07 20.20
C LEU A 414 -5.43 -26.38 20.74
N ASP A 415 -6.26 -27.25 21.30
CA ASP A 415 -5.85 -28.52 21.91
C ASP A 415 -4.75 -28.37 22.98
N GLY A 416 -4.76 -27.23 23.70
CA GLY A 416 -3.78 -26.88 24.72
C GLY A 416 -2.50 -26.20 24.19
N HIS A 417 -2.33 -26.09 22.87
CA HIS A 417 -1.22 -25.37 22.24
C HIS A 417 -1.60 -23.91 21.97
N ASP A 418 -0.72 -22.97 22.33
CA ASP A 418 -0.94 -21.55 22.08
C ASP A 418 -0.88 -21.26 20.57
N LEU A 419 -1.89 -20.55 20.04
CA LEU A 419 -1.93 -20.20 18.61
C LEU A 419 -0.68 -19.45 18.14
N ARG A 420 0.02 -18.74 19.05
CA ARG A 420 1.29 -18.07 18.75
C ARG A 420 2.43 -19.03 18.40
N THR A 421 2.38 -20.24 18.93
CA THR A 421 3.37 -21.30 18.72
C THR A 421 3.06 -22.17 17.51
N ILE A 422 1.87 -22.08 16.94
CA ILE A 422 1.42 -22.88 15.79
C ILE A 422 1.79 -22.17 14.48
N ASN A 423 2.11 -22.94 13.43
CA ASN A 423 2.34 -22.39 12.11
C ASN A 423 1.06 -21.72 11.55
N VAL A 424 1.13 -20.45 11.14
CA VAL A 424 -0.02 -19.63 10.73
C VAL A 424 -0.68 -20.16 9.46
N LYS A 425 0.10 -20.57 8.46
CA LYS A 425 -0.42 -21.09 7.18
C LYS A 425 -1.17 -22.39 7.40
N TRP A 426 -0.62 -23.28 8.24
CA TRP A 426 -1.30 -24.51 8.64
C TRP A 426 -2.56 -24.23 9.47
N LEU A 427 -2.50 -23.32 10.46
CA LEU A 427 -3.65 -22.94 11.27
C LEU A 427 -4.80 -22.43 10.40
N ARG A 428 -4.50 -21.51 9.48
CA ARG A 428 -5.50 -21.00 8.54
C ARG A 428 -5.98 -22.08 7.60
N SER A 429 -5.14 -23.04 7.20
CA SER A 429 -5.52 -24.15 6.31
C SER A 429 -6.70 -24.97 6.83
N ILE A 430 -6.76 -25.17 8.16
CA ILE A 430 -7.79 -25.97 8.84
C ILE A 430 -9.00 -25.15 9.31
N ILE A 431 -8.94 -23.82 9.20
CA ILE A 431 -10.05 -22.90 9.53
C ILE A 431 -10.74 -22.47 8.24
N GLY A 432 -12.07 -22.48 8.26
CA GLY A 432 -12.89 -21.87 7.22
C GLY A 432 -13.77 -20.77 7.78
N LEU A 433 -13.73 -19.61 7.15
CA LEU A 433 -14.43 -18.41 7.57
C LEU A 433 -15.48 -18.00 6.53
N VAL A 434 -16.71 -17.77 6.98
CA VAL A 434 -17.76 -17.10 6.21
C VAL A 434 -18.02 -15.73 6.84
N GLN A 435 -17.65 -14.69 6.11
CA GLN A 435 -17.78 -13.30 6.54
C GLN A 435 -19.23 -12.79 6.38
N GLN A 436 -19.58 -11.75 7.16
CA GLN A 436 -20.87 -11.07 7.09
C GLN A 436 -21.20 -10.56 5.67
N GLU A 437 -20.22 -9.94 5.00
CA GLU A 437 -20.30 -9.51 3.61
C GLU A 437 -19.29 -10.31 2.78
N PRO A 438 -19.70 -11.45 2.20
CA PRO A 438 -18.80 -12.30 1.43
C PRO A 438 -18.28 -11.58 0.19
N VAL A 439 -16.96 -11.56 0.06
CA VAL A 439 -16.27 -10.98 -1.10
C VAL A 439 -16.08 -12.06 -2.17
N LEU A 440 -16.62 -11.79 -3.37
CA LEU A 440 -16.36 -12.57 -4.58
C LEU A 440 -15.32 -11.83 -5.43
N PHE A 441 -14.34 -12.58 -5.92
CA PHE A 441 -13.33 -12.07 -6.82
C PHE A 441 -13.92 -11.87 -8.22
N ASN A 442 -13.28 -11.00 -9.01
CA ASN A 442 -13.64 -10.71 -10.41
C ASN A 442 -13.27 -11.87 -11.35
N ILE A 443 -13.84 -13.05 -11.12
CA ILE A 443 -13.64 -14.33 -11.83
C ILE A 443 -14.98 -15.07 -11.94
N SER A 444 -15.01 -16.22 -12.62
CA SER A 444 -16.23 -17.03 -12.75
C SER A 444 -16.76 -17.52 -11.40
N ILE A 445 -18.03 -17.93 -11.33
CA ILE A 445 -18.58 -18.56 -10.12
C ILE A 445 -17.81 -19.86 -9.81
N ARG A 446 -17.52 -20.65 -10.85
CA ARG A 446 -16.68 -21.86 -10.78
C ARG A 446 -15.38 -21.60 -10.04
N ASP A 447 -14.61 -20.61 -10.51
CA ASP A 447 -13.29 -20.29 -9.94
C ASP A 447 -13.43 -19.69 -8.53
N ASN A 448 -14.49 -18.90 -8.29
CA ASN A 448 -14.77 -18.39 -6.96
C ASN A 448 -15.02 -19.51 -5.94
N ILE A 449 -15.66 -20.62 -6.33
CA ILE A 449 -15.84 -21.80 -5.47
C ILE A 449 -14.50 -22.52 -5.32
N ALA A 450 -13.82 -22.81 -6.43
CA ALA A 450 -12.52 -23.51 -6.46
C ALA A 450 -11.43 -22.80 -5.64
N TYR A 451 -11.49 -21.47 -5.49
CA TYR A 451 -10.59 -20.68 -4.63
C TYR A 451 -10.63 -21.05 -3.14
N GLY A 452 -11.51 -21.97 -2.72
CA GLY A 452 -11.47 -22.57 -1.39
C GLY A 452 -10.15 -23.29 -1.11
N ASP A 453 -9.55 -23.94 -2.10
CA ASP A 453 -8.24 -24.60 -1.98
C ASP A 453 -7.47 -24.51 -3.30
N THR A 454 -6.29 -23.92 -3.28
CA THR A 454 -5.44 -23.76 -4.47
C THR A 454 -4.32 -24.80 -4.55
N THR A 455 -4.29 -25.77 -3.64
CA THR A 455 -3.28 -26.84 -3.62
C THR A 455 -3.57 -27.95 -4.61
N ARG A 456 -4.84 -28.09 -5.04
CA ARG A 456 -5.28 -29.04 -6.06
C ARG A 456 -6.29 -28.41 -7.00
N GLU A 457 -6.40 -28.96 -8.20
CA GLU A 457 -7.49 -28.63 -9.12
C GLU A 457 -8.73 -29.46 -8.75
N PHE A 458 -9.89 -28.82 -8.81
CA PHE A 458 -11.18 -29.46 -8.54
C PHE A 458 -11.86 -29.86 -9.84
N THR A 459 -12.49 -31.02 -9.82
CA THR A 459 -13.35 -31.44 -10.93
C THR A 459 -14.68 -30.69 -10.88
N ASP A 460 -15.32 -30.52 -12.06
CA ASP A 460 -16.65 -29.91 -12.17
C ASP A 460 -17.68 -30.59 -11.26
N ALA A 461 -17.59 -31.91 -11.12
CA ALA A 461 -18.47 -32.68 -10.24
C ALA A 461 -18.34 -32.26 -8.77
N GLU A 462 -17.13 -32.04 -8.27
CA GLU A 462 -16.89 -31.57 -6.89
C GLU A 462 -17.42 -30.15 -6.69
N ILE A 463 -17.25 -29.26 -7.68
CA ILE A 463 -17.75 -27.89 -7.64
C ILE A 463 -19.30 -27.87 -7.64
N TYR A 464 -19.92 -28.72 -8.47
CA TYR A 464 -21.37 -28.82 -8.54
C TYR A 464 -21.95 -29.40 -7.27
N GLU A 465 -21.30 -30.40 -6.69
CA GLU A 465 -21.71 -31.00 -5.42
C GLU A 465 -21.61 -29.99 -4.27
N ALA A 466 -20.51 -29.25 -4.15
CA ALA A 466 -20.36 -28.18 -3.16
C ALA A 466 -21.43 -27.07 -3.32
N ALA A 467 -21.82 -26.76 -4.56
CA ALA A 467 -22.87 -25.78 -4.84
C ALA A 467 -24.30 -26.31 -4.57
N ARG A 468 -24.53 -27.63 -4.70
CA ARG A 468 -25.81 -28.26 -4.31
C ARG A 468 -25.96 -28.30 -2.80
N GLN A 469 -24.89 -28.64 -2.10
CA GLN A 469 -24.84 -28.64 -0.63
C GLN A 469 -24.97 -27.24 -0.01
N ALA A 470 -24.78 -26.18 -0.82
CA ALA A 470 -25.01 -24.79 -0.43
C ALA A 470 -26.26 -24.16 -1.07
N ASP A 471 -27.17 -24.98 -1.63
CA ASP A 471 -28.45 -24.58 -2.24
C ASP A 471 -28.31 -23.41 -3.22
N ILE A 472 -27.28 -23.44 -4.07
CA ILE A 472 -27.05 -22.39 -5.07
C ILE A 472 -26.92 -22.92 -6.49
N HIS A 473 -26.83 -24.25 -6.65
CA HIS A 473 -26.74 -24.93 -7.94
C HIS A 473 -27.82 -24.49 -8.94
N ASP A 474 -29.10 -24.56 -8.56
CA ASP A 474 -30.22 -24.25 -9.46
C ASP A 474 -30.24 -22.76 -9.83
N THR A 475 -29.87 -21.89 -8.88
CA THR A 475 -29.72 -20.46 -9.14
C THR A 475 -28.59 -20.19 -10.12
N ILE A 476 -27.46 -20.89 -9.99
CA ILE A 476 -26.31 -20.75 -10.88
C ILE A 476 -26.69 -21.22 -12.29
N ILE A 477 -27.32 -22.38 -12.42
CA ILE A 477 -27.78 -22.92 -13.72
C ILE A 477 -28.79 -21.99 -14.38
N GLY A 478 -29.63 -21.31 -13.61
CA GLY A 478 -30.56 -20.31 -14.11
C GLY A 478 -29.92 -19.05 -14.69
N LEU A 479 -28.61 -18.82 -14.48
CA LEU A 479 -27.87 -17.71 -15.08
C LEU A 479 -27.55 -18.02 -16.55
N ALA A 480 -27.51 -16.99 -17.39
CA ALA A 480 -27.25 -17.13 -18.82
C ALA A 480 -25.94 -17.87 -19.18
N GLN A 481 -24.92 -17.80 -18.31
CA GLN A 481 -23.63 -18.48 -18.48
C GLN A 481 -23.37 -19.54 -17.42
N GLY A 482 -24.37 -19.92 -16.62
CA GLY A 482 -24.21 -20.94 -15.59
C GLY A 482 -23.06 -20.62 -14.62
N TYR A 483 -22.20 -21.62 -14.40
CA TYR A 483 -20.99 -21.53 -13.56
C TYR A 483 -19.88 -20.63 -14.13
N ASP A 484 -19.89 -20.37 -15.44
CA ASP A 484 -18.91 -19.52 -16.10
C ASP A 484 -19.29 -18.02 -16.02
N THR A 485 -20.43 -17.72 -15.39
CA THR A 485 -20.86 -16.34 -15.13
C THR A 485 -19.81 -15.60 -14.30
N MET A 486 -19.30 -14.49 -14.84
CA MET A 486 -18.35 -13.63 -14.14
C MET A 486 -19.02 -12.92 -12.96
N CYS A 487 -18.40 -13.00 -11.79
CA CYS A 487 -18.85 -12.34 -10.55
C CYS A 487 -17.90 -11.24 -10.12
N GLY A 488 -18.25 -10.51 -9.06
CA GLY A 488 -17.39 -9.53 -8.38
C GLY A 488 -17.87 -8.08 -8.51
N SER A 489 -17.02 -7.13 -8.13
CA SER A 489 -17.37 -5.69 -8.11
C SER A 489 -17.48 -5.08 -9.51
N SER A 490 -16.87 -5.73 -10.52
CA SER A 490 -16.85 -5.26 -11.91
C SER A 490 -17.76 -6.05 -12.85
N SER A 491 -18.50 -7.05 -12.36
CA SER A 491 -19.41 -7.86 -13.18
C SER A 491 -20.73 -7.13 -13.48
N GLN A 492 -21.32 -7.44 -14.65
CA GLN A 492 -22.67 -6.97 -15.00
C GLN A 492 -23.75 -7.68 -14.17
N VAL A 493 -23.53 -8.96 -13.84
CA VAL A 493 -24.41 -9.74 -12.98
C VAL A 493 -24.18 -9.35 -11.52
N LYS A 494 -25.19 -8.77 -10.89
CA LYS A 494 -25.19 -8.44 -9.47
C LYS A 494 -25.92 -9.53 -8.70
N LEU A 495 -25.14 -10.38 -8.02
CA LEU A 495 -25.69 -11.36 -7.10
C LEU A 495 -26.21 -10.68 -5.83
N ALA A 496 -27.37 -11.13 -5.36
CA ALA A 496 -27.93 -10.70 -4.08
C ALA A 496 -27.03 -11.12 -2.91
N GLY A 497 -27.15 -10.46 -1.76
CA GLY A 497 -26.33 -10.76 -0.57
C GLY A 497 -26.38 -12.23 -0.17
N GLY A 498 -27.59 -12.83 -0.12
CA GLY A 498 -27.76 -14.25 0.19
C GLY A 498 -27.12 -15.19 -0.84
N GLN A 499 -27.15 -14.85 -2.13
CA GLN A 499 -26.48 -15.63 -3.18
C GLN A 499 -24.96 -15.60 -3.02
N LYS A 500 -24.39 -14.43 -2.70
CA LYS A 500 -22.95 -14.32 -2.40
C LYS A 500 -22.55 -15.15 -1.19
N GLN A 501 -23.41 -15.18 -0.17
CA GLN A 501 -23.19 -15.96 1.04
C GLN A 501 -23.20 -17.45 0.75
N ARG A 502 -24.15 -17.95 -0.05
CA ARG A 502 -24.19 -19.34 -0.49
C ARG A 502 -22.97 -19.74 -1.31
N ILE A 503 -22.47 -18.87 -2.19
CA ILE A 503 -21.21 -19.13 -2.91
C ILE A 503 -20.01 -19.20 -1.94
N ALA A 504 -19.98 -18.36 -0.90
CA ALA A 504 -18.95 -18.45 0.14
C ALA A 504 -19.07 -19.73 0.99
N ILE A 505 -20.29 -20.22 1.22
CA ILE A 505 -20.53 -21.53 1.86
C ILE A 505 -20.07 -22.67 0.94
N ALA A 506 -20.35 -22.63 -0.37
CA ALA A 506 -19.82 -23.60 -1.31
C ALA A 506 -18.28 -23.61 -1.32
N ARG A 507 -17.64 -22.44 -1.25
CA ARG A 507 -16.18 -22.29 -1.08
C ARG A 507 -15.67 -22.89 0.23
N LEU A 508 -16.44 -22.77 1.31
CA LEU A 508 -16.13 -23.40 2.59
C LEU A 508 -16.22 -24.94 2.49
N LEU A 509 -17.29 -25.44 1.87
CA LEU A 509 -17.56 -26.87 1.73
C LEU A 509 -16.50 -27.59 0.91
N ILE A 510 -16.12 -27.02 -0.24
CA ILE A 510 -15.13 -27.63 -1.13
C ILE A 510 -13.75 -27.75 -0.46
N ARG A 511 -13.47 -26.84 0.47
CA ARG A 511 -12.23 -26.80 1.26
C ARG A 511 -12.22 -27.81 2.42
N ASN A 512 -13.40 -28.18 2.92
CA ASN A 512 -13.59 -29.13 4.03
C ASN A 512 -12.71 -28.86 5.28
N PRO A 513 -12.79 -27.66 5.90
CA PRO A 513 -12.01 -27.28 7.08
C PRO A 513 -12.44 -28.03 8.35
N LYS A 514 -11.55 -28.10 9.34
CA LYS A 514 -11.82 -28.75 10.65
C LYS A 514 -12.55 -27.83 11.63
N ILE A 515 -12.30 -26.52 11.51
CA ILE A 515 -12.89 -25.46 12.33
C ILE A 515 -13.66 -24.54 11.39
N VAL A 516 -14.93 -24.28 11.70
CA VAL A 516 -15.77 -23.39 10.91
C VAL A 516 -16.17 -22.18 11.72
N LEU A 517 -15.97 -20.99 11.15
CA LEU A 517 -16.28 -19.70 11.74
C LEU A 517 -17.34 -18.98 10.88
N PHE A 518 -18.44 -18.58 11.50
CA PHE A 518 -19.48 -17.78 10.86
C PHE A 518 -19.57 -16.40 11.52
N ASP A 519 -19.32 -15.32 10.76
CA ASP A 519 -19.42 -13.94 11.25
C ASP A 519 -20.76 -13.32 10.84
N GLU A 520 -21.65 -13.11 11.81
CA GLU A 520 -22.97 -12.46 11.64
C GLU A 520 -23.84 -13.04 10.50
N ALA A 521 -23.71 -14.34 10.26
CA ALA A 521 -24.38 -15.02 9.16
C ALA A 521 -25.91 -15.00 9.25
N THR A 522 -26.52 -14.58 10.36
CA THR A 522 -27.96 -14.73 10.66
C THR A 522 -28.89 -13.73 9.96
N SER A 523 -28.39 -12.60 9.46
CA SER A 523 -29.26 -11.51 8.95
C SER A 523 -29.97 -11.82 7.62
N ALA A 524 -29.51 -12.84 6.87
CA ALA A 524 -30.12 -13.28 5.61
C ALA A 524 -30.69 -14.72 5.67
N LEU A 525 -30.80 -15.32 6.87
CA LEU A 525 -30.54 -16.75 7.03
C LEU A 525 -31.63 -17.57 7.73
N ASN A 526 -32.91 -17.32 7.46
CA ASN A 526 -33.92 -18.30 7.89
C ASN A 526 -33.75 -19.66 7.16
N ALA A 527 -33.24 -19.66 5.91
CA ALA A 527 -32.98 -20.89 5.15
C ALA A 527 -31.59 -21.49 5.40
N ALA A 528 -30.54 -20.65 5.47
CA ALA A 528 -29.19 -21.18 5.64
C ALA A 528 -28.79 -21.49 7.10
N VAL A 529 -29.62 -21.19 8.12
CA VAL A 529 -29.44 -21.83 9.46
C VAL A 529 -29.89 -23.29 9.40
N GLU A 530 -31.02 -23.59 8.76
CA GLU A 530 -31.50 -24.97 8.52
C GLU A 530 -30.51 -25.73 7.59
N GLU A 531 -29.84 -25.02 6.70
CA GLU A 531 -28.84 -25.58 5.80
C GLU A 531 -27.44 -25.69 6.40
N ILE A 532 -27.03 -24.79 7.31
CA ILE A 532 -25.86 -24.99 8.16
C ILE A 532 -26.05 -26.25 8.99
N ASP A 533 -27.27 -26.53 9.45
CA ASP A 533 -27.63 -27.80 10.09
C ASP A 533 -27.52 -29.00 9.14
N ASN A 534 -27.99 -28.91 7.90
CA ASN A 534 -27.78 -29.98 6.90
C ASN A 534 -26.30 -30.18 6.55
N VAL A 535 -25.55 -29.09 6.40
CA VAL A 535 -24.09 -29.06 6.19
C VAL A 535 -23.33 -29.59 7.41
N ARG A 536 -23.86 -29.41 8.63
CA ARG A 536 -23.36 -30.04 9.86
C ARG A 536 -23.62 -31.54 9.86
N LEU A 537 -24.85 -31.94 9.57
CA LEU A 537 -25.30 -33.34 9.61
C LEU A 537 -24.61 -34.21 8.55
N GLN A 538 -24.26 -33.65 7.38
CA GLN A 538 -23.61 -34.39 6.30
C GLN A 538 -22.09 -34.56 6.47
N HIS A 539 -21.44 -33.86 7.39
CA HIS A 539 -19.99 -33.93 7.62
C HIS A 539 -19.63 -34.40 9.04
N ALA A 540 -19.62 -35.72 9.25
CA ALA A 540 -19.25 -36.38 10.50
C ALA A 540 -17.78 -36.17 10.99
N ASN A 541 -16.96 -35.42 10.25
CA ASN A 541 -15.55 -35.13 10.57
C ASN A 541 -15.30 -33.71 11.09
N LYS A 542 -16.34 -32.88 11.27
CA LYS A 542 -16.20 -31.52 11.80
C LYS A 542 -15.91 -31.53 13.29
N ILE A 543 -15.03 -30.63 13.71
CA ILE A 543 -14.49 -30.66 15.07
C ILE A 543 -14.97 -29.47 15.89
N ILE A 544 -15.07 -28.25 15.36
CA ILE A 544 -15.64 -27.11 16.11
C ILE A 544 -16.38 -26.18 15.17
N ASP A 545 -17.60 -25.78 15.56
CA ASP A 545 -18.36 -24.74 14.88
C ASP A 545 -18.57 -23.53 15.81
N LEU A 546 -18.01 -22.37 15.44
CA LEU A 546 -18.22 -21.12 16.16
C LEU A 546 -19.15 -20.20 15.37
N LEU A 547 -20.31 -19.89 15.94
CA LEU A 547 -21.30 -18.98 15.36
C LEU A 547 -21.28 -17.63 16.07
N ILE A 548 -21.05 -16.54 15.35
CA ILE A 548 -21.32 -15.20 15.86
C ILE A 548 -22.75 -14.80 15.48
N VAL A 549 -23.57 -14.54 16.50
CA VAL A 549 -24.97 -14.12 16.33
C VAL A 549 -25.12 -12.68 16.78
N ASN A 550 -25.82 -11.89 15.96
CA ASN A 550 -26.08 -10.49 16.25
C ASN A 550 -27.19 -10.30 17.30
N GLY A 551 -26.98 -9.38 18.25
CA GLY A 551 -27.92 -9.09 19.34
C GLY A 551 -29.25 -8.42 18.93
N HIS A 552 -29.48 -8.18 17.64
CA HIS A 552 -30.78 -7.75 17.10
C HIS A 552 -31.68 -8.91 16.68
N ALA A 553 -31.23 -10.16 16.87
CA ALA A 553 -32.08 -11.33 16.66
C ALA A 553 -33.34 -11.17 17.53
N ASN A 554 -34.51 -11.13 16.89
CA ASN A 554 -35.80 -11.17 17.59
C ASN A 554 -35.77 -12.34 18.59
N SER A 555 -36.47 -12.21 19.72
CA SER A 555 -36.60 -13.28 20.72
C SER A 555 -36.99 -14.63 20.09
N ALA A 556 -37.72 -14.62 18.97
CA ALA A 556 -38.03 -15.78 18.14
C ALA A 556 -36.82 -16.40 17.42
N HIS A 557 -35.87 -15.60 16.91
CA HIS A 557 -34.63 -16.09 16.29
C HIS A 557 -33.68 -16.71 17.31
N ILE A 558 -33.58 -16.11 18.49
CA ILE A 558 -32.78 -16.66 19.60
C ILE A 558 -33.42 -17.96 20.11
N ALA A 559 -34.75 -18.07 20.14
CA ALA A 559 -35.47 -19.30 20.46
C ALA A 559 -35.28 -20.40 19.39
N LYS A 560 -35.37 -20.06 18.10
CA LYS A 560 -35.12 -21.02 17.00
C LYS A 560 -33.65 -21.48 16.96
N LEU A 561 -32.71 -20.58 17.29
CA LEU A 561 -31.30 -20.93 17.46
C LEU A 561 -31.08 -21.82 18.69
N LYS A 562 -31.89 -21.70 19.75
CA LYS A 562 -31.83 -22.59 20.93
C LYS A 562 -32.27 -24.01 20.61
N ASP A 563 -33.24 -24.16 19.71
CA ASP A 563 -33.71 -25.48 19.26
C ASP A 563 -32.71 -26.19 18.33
N ILE A 564 -31.79 -25.41 17.71
CA ILE A 564 -30.80 -25.87 16.71
C ILE A 564 -29.39 -26.01 17.31
N LEU A 565 -28.99 -25.10 18.19
CA LEU A 565 -27.71 -25.11 18.90
C LEU A 565 -27.92 -25.85 20.22
N ASN A 566 -27.71 -27.16 20.21
CA ASN A 566 -27.92 -28.01 21.38
C ASN A 566 -26.97 -27.73 22.56
N GLU A 567 -26.07 -26.75 22.51
CA GLU A 567 -25.04 -26.55 23.55
C GLU A 567 -24.55 -25.08 23.62
N TYR A 568 -24.55 -24.54 24.85
CA TYR A 568 -23.85 -23.35 25.38
C TYR A 568 -23.88 -22.03 24.58
N TYR A 569 -24.64 -21.06 25.11
CA TYR A 569 -24.54 -19.65 24.75
C TYR A 569 -23.53 -18.93 25.64
N LEU A 570 -22.52 -18.30 25.04
CA LEU A 570 -21.62 -17.37 25.74
C LEU A 570 -22.10 -15.94 25.51
N TYR A 571 -22.68 -15.35 26.54
CA TYR A 571 -23.07 -13.94 26.53
C TYR A 571 -21.84 -13.09 26.88
N LEU A 572 -21.32 -12.31 25.93
CA LEU A 572 -20.29 -11.32 26.23
C LEU A 572 -20.93 -10.18 27.04
N LEU A 573 -20.93 -10.33 28.37
CA LEU A 573 -21.30 -9.30 29.33
C LEU A 573 -20.23 -8.20 29.35
N GLU A 574 -20.24 -7.33 28.35
CA GLU A 574 -19.91 -5.93 28.59
C GLU A 574 -21.23 -5.15 28.50
N THR A 575 -21.47 -4.25 29.45
CA THR A 575 -22.63 -3.31 29.50
C THR A 575 -24.00 -3.82 29.99
N ILE A 576 -24.06 -4.68 31.03
CA ILE A 576 -25.17 -4.54 32.01
C ILE A 576 -24.66 -3.73 33.19
N GLU A 577 -23.56 -4.13 33.81
CA GLU A 577 -22.98 -3.44 34.97
C GLU A 577 -22.45 -2.04 34.62
N THR A 578 -21.81 -1.87 33.47
CA THR A 578 -21.31 -0.57 32.99
C THR A 578 -22.43 0.36 32.53
N ARG A 579 -23.54 -0.21 32.04
CA ARG A 579 -24.72 0.56 31.59
C ARG A 579 -25.60 0.92 32.78
N LEU A 580 -25.75 0.02 33.76
CA LEU A 580 -26.30 0.32 35.08
C LEU A 580 -25.46 1.38 35.78
N GLN A 581 -24.13 1.26 35.81
CA GLN A 581 -23.27 2.29 36.36
C GLN A 581 -23.42 3.62 35.61
N SER A 582 -23.46 3.66 34.27
CA SER A 582 -23.67 4.92 33.56
C SER A 582 -25.07 5.52 33.81
N LEU A 583 -26.11 4.67 33.89
CA LEU A 583 -27.47 5.09 34.19
C LEU A 583 -27.60 5.58 35.64
N ILE A 584 -26.97 4.90 36.60
CA ILE A 584 -26.90 5.29 38.02
C ILE A 584 -26.06 6.56 38.17
N THR A 585 -24.94 6.69 37.46
CA THR A 585 -24.10 7.91 37.51
C THR A 585 -24.85 9.08 36.88
N SER A 586 -25.56 8.87 35.77
CA SER A 586 -26.46 9.87 35.16
C SER A 586 -27.60 10.25 36.10
N TRP A 587 -28.17 9.28 36.82
CA TRP A 587 -29.22 9.50 37.81
C TRP A 587 -28.70 10.29 39.02
N VAL A 588 -27.53 9.95 39.55
CA VAL A 588 -26.85 10.71 40.63
C VAL A 588 -26.54 12.12 40.15
N LEU A 589 -26.03 12.30 38.93
CA LEU A 589 -25.74 13.64 38.38
C LEU A 589 -27.01 14.47 38.18
N GLN A 590 -28.09 13.86 37.68
CA GLN A 590 -29.38 14.54 37.50
C GLN A 590 -30.05 14.86 38.83
N LYS A 591 -29.95 13.98 39.82
CA LYS A 591 -30.44 14.23 41.18
C LYS A 591 -29.62 15.32 41.88
N PHE A 592 -28.30 15.32 41.68
CA PHE A 592 -27.42 16.38 42.19
C PHE A 592 -27.70 17.73 41.52
N LEU A 593 -27.96 17.75 40.20
CA LEU A 593 -28.39 18.96 39.48
C LEU A 593 -29.78 19.44 39.93
N TYR A 594 -30.71 18.51 40.17
CA TYR A 594 -32.04 18.81 40.71
C TYR A 594 -31.98 19.42 42.12
N ASP A 595 -31.12 18.89 43.00
CA ASP A 595 -30.93 19.42 44.35
C ASP A 595 -30.13 20.74 44.36
N TYR A 596 -29.28 20.99 43.34
CA TYR A 596 -28.47 22.21 43.21
C TYR A 596 -29.21 23.38 42.52
N GLU A 597 -30.18 23.10 41.64
CA GLU A 597 -30.94 24.11 40.88
C GLU A 597 -32.25 24.58 41.56
N ILE A 598 -32.36 24.45 42.90
CA ILE A 598 -33.48 25.02 43.68
C ILE A 598 -33.50 26.57 43.68
N GLY A 599 -32.63 27.23 42.89
CA GLY A 599 -32.68 28.66 42.61
C GLY A 599 -32.74 28.96 41.11
N HIS A 600 -33.92 29.33 40.61
CA HIS A 600 -34.20 30.02 39.34
C HIS A 600 -34.24 29.21 38.02
N ASP A 601 -35.45 28.76 37.63
CA ASP A 601 -36.06 28.90 36.28
C ASP A 601 -37.12 27.79 36.02
N GLN A 602 -38.40 28.17 35.88
CA GLN A 602 -39.52 27.23 35.70
C GLN A 602 -39.50 26.48 34.35
N GLN A 603 -38.89 27.02 33.30
CA GLN A 603 -38.86 26.38 31.98
C GLN A 603 -37.86 25.22 31.89
N SER A 604 -36.74 25.33 32.61
CA SER A 604 -35.70 24.31 32.70
C SER A 604 -36.17 23.09 33.51
N VAL A 605 -36.95 23.33 34.57
CA VAL A 605 -37.58 22.31 35.41
C VAL A 605 -38.55 21.41 34.62
N GLN A 606 -39.35 21.97 33.72
CA GLN A 606 -40.33 21.21 32.93
C GLN A 606 -39.67 20.29 31.88
N LYS A 607 -38.55 20.71 31.27
CA LYS A 607 -37.75 19.86 30.36
C LYS A 607 -37.04 18.73 31.10
N LEU A 608 -36.58 18.97 32.33
CA LEU A 608 -35.96 17.96 33.19
C LEU A 608 -36.98 16.93 33.69
N LEU A 609 -38.19 17.34 34.06
CA LEU A 609 -39.30 16.46 34.44
C LEU A 609 -39.71 15.50 33.30
N CYS A 610 -39.77 16.01 32.06
CA CYS A 610 -40.11 15.17 30.91
C CYS A 610 -39.01 14.14 30.61
N LYS A 611 -37.74 14.53 30.73
CA LYS A 611 -36.60 13.60 30.66
C LYS A 611 -36.60 12.59 31.82
N HIS A 612 -36.98 13.01 33.03
CA HIS A 612 -37.09 12.13 34.20
C HIS A 612 -38.14 11.04 33.99
N GLN A 613 -39.36 11.39 33.54
CA GLN A 613 -40.41 10.41 33.24
C GLN A 613 -40.00 9.42 32.14
N GLN A 614 -39.32 9.90 31.10
CA GLN A 614 -38.83 9.05 30.02
C GLN A 614 -37.76 8.06 30.53
N PHE A 615 -36.88 8.51 31.42
CA PHE A 615 -35.84 7.69 32.03
C PHE A 615 -36.40 6.66 33.03
N GLU A 616 -37.40 7.04 33.83
CA GLU A 616 -38.10 6.15 34.77
C GLU A 616 -38.82 5.03 34.02
N THR A 617 -39.40 5.35 32.85
CA THR A 617 -40.03 4.37 31.97
C THR A 617 -39.02 3.37 31.40
N GLU A 618 -37.84 3.83 30.97
CA GLU A 618 -36.75 2.95 30.51
C GLU A 618 -36.20 2.06 31.63
N LEU A 619 -36.09 2.59 32.85
CA LEU A 619 -35.61 1.84 34.02
C LEU A 619 -36.61 0.75 34.45
N VAL A 620 -37.92 1.06 34.44
CA VAL A 620 -38.98 0.08 34.69
C VAL A 620 -39.01 -1.01 33.63
N LEU A 621 -38.81 -0.66 32.35
CA LEU A 621 -38.67 -1.63 31.25
C LEU A 621 -37.44 -2.52 31.43
N LEU A 622 -36.30 -1.95 31.84
CA LEU A 622 -35.06 -2.68 32.10
C LEU A 622 -35.21 -3.65 33.27
N VAL A 623 -35.81 -3.21 34.38
CA VAL A 623 -36.09 -4.06 35.56
C VAL A 623 -37.08 -5.17 35.21
N ARG A 624 -38.13 -4.87 34.42
CA ARG A 624 -39.04 -5.91 33.90
C ARG A 624 -38.31 -6.93 33.06
N ASN A 625 -37.42 -6.51 32.17
CA ASN A 625 -36.66 -7.42 31.32
C ASN A 625 -35.69 -8.28 32.15
N ILE A 626 -35.03 -7.71 33.16
CA ILE A 626 -34.16 -8.46 34.08
C ILE A 626 -34.97 -9.47 34.91
N GLN A 627 -36.12 -9.06 35.46
CA GLN A 627 -37.00 -9.96 36.21
C GLN A 627 -37.57 -11.08 35.33
N ARG A 628 -37.88 -10.79 34.06
CA ARG A 628 -38.34 -11.78 33.08
C ARG A 628 -37.23 -12.78 32.74
N ILE A 629 -36.01 -12.30 32.52
CA ILE A 629 -34.82 -13.15 32.32
C ILE A 629 -34.56 -14.01 33.56
N GLN A 630 -34.67 -13.46 34.77
CA GLN A 630 -34.51 -14.23 36.02
C GLN A 630 -35.63 -15.26 36.24
N GLN A 631 -36.88 -14.94 35.88
CA GLN A 631 -38.00 -15.89 35.93
C GLN A 631 -37.87 -16.99 34.88
N ASP A 632 -37.38 -16.67 33.69
CA ASP A 632 -37.14 -17.64 32.63
C ASP A 632 -35.97 -18.57 33.01
N VAL A 633 -34.91 -18.03 33.62
CA VAL A 633 -33.80 -18.83 34.20
C VAL A 633 -34.29 -19.73 35.34
N LYS A 634 -35.15 -19.24 36.25
CA LYS A 634 -35.74 -20.05 37.33
C LYS A 634 -36.72 -21.12 36.83
N ARG A 635 -37.50 -20.85 35.78
CA ARG A 635 -38.40 -21.85 35.17
C ARG A 635 -37.65 -22.94 34.43
N LEU A 636 -36.52 -22.61 33.81
CA LEU A 636 -35.64 -23.56 33.12
C LEU A 636 -34.91 -24.50 34.11
N ASN A 637 -34.50 -24.00 35.28
CA ASN A 637 -33.90 -24.85 36.33
C ASN A 637 -34.91 -25.76 37.05
N GLY A 638 -36.21 -25.45 37.00
CA GLY A 638 -37.27 -26.25 37.65
C GLY A 638 -37.70 -27.51 36.90
N HIS A 639 -37.27 -27.72 35.65
CA HIS A 639 -37.61 -28.91 34.85
C HIS A 639 -36.61 -30.06 34.94
N TYR A 640 -35.49 -29.88 35.66
CA TYR A 640 -34.51 -30.92 35.97
C TYR A 640 -34.28 -30.96 37.49
N ALA A 641 -35.25 -31.51 38.22
CA ALA A 641 -35.17 -31.66 39.67
C ALA A 641 -34.39 -32.94 40.05
N GLY A 642 -33.35 -32.80 40.88
CA GLY A 642 -32.83 -33.90 41.71
C GLY A 642 -31.32 -34.12 41.67
N ALA A 643 -30.54 -33.29 42.37
CA ALA A 643 -29.40 -33.68 43.20
C ALA A 643 -28.70 -32.42 43.78
N GLU A 644 -28.47 -32.42 45.08
CA GLU A 644 -27.58 -31.51 45.83
C GLU A 644 -27.98 -30.02 45.94
N GLU A 645 -29.16 -29.80 46.52
CA GLU A 645 -29.56 -28.49 47.06
C GLU A 645 -29.07 -28.35 48.52
N THR A 646 -27.76 -28.11 48.74
CA THR A 646 -27.30 -27.64 50.07
C THR A 646 -26.03 -26.77 50.06
N GLU A 647 -25.27 -26.70 48.96
CA GLU A 647 -24.01 -25.93 48.95
C GLU A 647 -24.08 -24.59 48.21
N ILE A 648 -25.16 -24.30 47.48
CA ILE A 648 -25.24 -23.11 46.60
C ILE A 648 -25.84 -21.88 47.30
N LYS A 649 -26.60 -22.05 48.39
CA LYS A 649 -27.28 -20.93 49.10
C LYS A 649 -26.35 -20.03 49.94
N GLN A 650 -25.04 -20.28 49.98
CA GLN A 650 -24.06 -19.41 50.64
C GLN A 650 -23.18 -18.59 49.69
N LYS A 651 -23.32 -18.72 48.37
CA LYS A 651 -22.58 -17.91 47.37
C LYS A 651 -23.43 -16.85 46.65
N GLU A 652 -24.71 -16.72 47.01
CA GLU A 652 -25.64 -15.72 46.43
C GLU A 652 -25.92 -14.50 47.34
N ILE A 653 -25.21 -14.37 48.48
CA ILE A 653 -25.03 -13.08 49.19
C ILE A 653 -23.68 -12.52 48.77
#